data_AF-A0A251PVT3-F1
#
_entry.id   AF-A0A251PVT3-F1
#
_cell.length_a   1.000
_cell.length_b   1.000
_cell.length_c   1.000
_cell.angle_alpha   90.00
_cell.angle_beta   90.00
_cell.angle_gamma   90.00
#
_symmetry.space_group_name_H-M   'P 1'
#
loop_
_entity.id
_entity.type
_entity.pdbx_description
1 polymer ?
#
loop_
_entity_poly.entity_id
_entity_poly.type
_entity_poly.pdbx_seq_one_letter_code
_entity_poly.pdbx_strand_id
1 'polypeptide(L)'
;MEMFRHLLSALLCGFALILVVHAQDDQSGFISLDCGLPTNSSYSEPTTGLNYISDAAFISTGVSKSIAPQYKATHQQQAAYVRSFPQGVKNCYRVNITQGTKYLIRASFVYGNYDGLNELPKFDLLFGANSWDSVAFVDASSSTIKELVHVPTLDYIHVCLVNKGTGTPFISALELRPLKNTTYVTPTGSLELFLRLDVGLTSNQSYRYDYDALDRSWVPYTYNKWTQLTTSLTVDAQIHNDYQVPSIAMRTASTPINASASMDFSWESPDTSTEYYVYLHFAELQQLKANQSRTFNITLNGDYWFGPFVPEYLSTITVFSPSSLTGGNYSFSLVQTENSTLPPILNAMEIYSLIDLSQPETDGDDVAAIINIKSTYGVDKDWQGDPCTPQGYMWEGLNCSYSGSPRIVSLDLSSSGLTGEITSYISNLAMLQSLDLSNNSLTGSVPEFLSKLPNLKVLNLERNKLNGSVPADLIQRSTSGSLSLSVGENEDLCASISCKKEEEKKKNIVIPIIASIGGFSILVVAAVAVFMGLKRGRKQGVPQQPNNQIDSFESKKRQFTYSDVLRITNNFQTKVLGRGGFGKVYHGYVDDTQVAVKMLSPTSGQGYQQFQAEVKLLIRVHHRNLTSLVGYCNEGTNMALIYEFMANGDLESHLRGEDSNANVLTWEGRLQIATDAAQGFEYLHYCCKPPIIHKM
;
A
#
# COMPACT_ATOMS: atom_id res chain seq x y z
N MET A 1 56.51 -17.75 -1.96
CA MET A 1 56.21 -16.32 -2.18
C MET A 1 55.76 -15.98 -3.60
N GLU A 2 55.95 -16.85 -4.60
CA GLU A 2 55.41 -16.63 -5.96
C GLU A 2 53.95 -17.08 -6.13
N MET A 3 53.50 -18.09 -5.39
CA MET A 3 52.12 -18.59 -5.47
C MET A 3 51.07 -17.59 -4.93
N PHE A 4 51.48 -16.64 -4.07
CA PHE A 4 50.61 -15.59 -3.54
C PHE A 4 50.47 -14.39 -4.49
N ARG A 5 51.45 -14.18 -5.39
CA ARG A 5 51.41 -13.13 -6.42
C ARG A 5 50.47 -13.49 -7.57
N HIS A 6 50.39 -14.78 -7.93
CA HIS A 6 49.45 -15.26 -8.94
C HIS A 6 47.99 -15.25 -8.46
N LEU A 7 47.74 -15.48 -7.16
CA LEU A 7 46.40 -15.39 -6.59
C LEU A 7 45.89 -13.94 -6.54
N LEU A 8 46.75 -12.96 -6.21
CA LEU A 8 46.38 -11.54 -6.26
C LEU A 8 46.15 -11.06 -7.70
N SER A 9 46.95 -11.53 -8.66
CA SER A 9 46.77 -11.17 -10.08
C SER A 9 45.49 -11.77 -10.67
N ALA A 10 45.11 -13.00 -10.27
CA ALA A 10 43.85 -13.62 -10.65
C ALA A 10 42.63 -12.97 -9.97
N LEU A 11 42.75 -12.49 -8.73
CA LEU A 11 41.70 -11.70 -8.05
C LEU A 11 41.55 -10.30 -8.64
N LEU A 12 42.64 -9.67 -9.09
CA LEU A 12 42.60 -8.37 -9.79
C LEU A 12 42.11 -8.48 -11.24
N CYS A 13 42.36 -9.60 -11.92
CA CYS A 13 41.79 -9.86 -13.26
C CYS A 13 40.33 -10.35 -13.19
N GLY A 14 39.92 -11.03 -12.10
CA GLY A 14 38.53 -11.39 -11.83
C GLY A 14 37.64 -10.23 -11.41
N PHE A 15 38.22 -9.12 -10.97
CA PHE A 15 37.52 -7.85 -10.70
C PHE A 15 37.69 -6.80 -11.81
N ALA A 16 38.45 -7.08 -12.87
CA ALA A 16 38.67 -6.18 -14.01
C ALA A 16 37.90 -6.58 -15.28
N LEU A 17 36.97 -7.56 -15.19
CA LEU A 17 35.97 -7.88 -16.21
C LEU A 17 34.56 -7.42 -15.83
N ILE A 18 34.47 -6.44 -14.92
CA ILE A 18 33.29 -5.59 -14.71
C ILE A 18 33.72 -4.15 -14.97
N LEU A 19 34.05 -3.84 -16.21
CA LEU A 19 33.97 -2.47 -16.70
C LEU A 19 33.34 -2.49 -18.09
N VAL A 20 32.31 -1.65 -18.20
CA VAL A 20 31.58 -1.25 -19.39
C VAL A 20 30.45 -2.20 -19.84
N VAL A 21 29.45 -2.35 -18.97
CA VAL A 21 28.10 -1.88 -19.30
C VAL A 21 27.62 -1.01 -18.14
N HIS A 22 28.30 0.13 -17.93
CA HIS A 22 27.58 1.32 -17.48
C HIS A 22 27.04 1.95 -18.76
N ALA A 23 25.91 1.43 -19.25
CA ALA A 23 24.93 2.36 -19.79
C ALA A 23 24.55 3.25 -18.59
N GLN A 24 24.48 4.56 -18.77
CA GLN A 24 23.87 5.45 -17.76
C GLN A 24 22.59 4.79 -17.28
N ASP A 25 22.46 4.56 -15.96
CA ASP A 25 21.17 4.21 -15.35
C ASP A 25 20.32 5.48 -15.41
N ASP A 26 19.77 5.77 -16.59
CA ASP A 26 19.12 7.03 -17.00
C ASP A 26 17.75 7.24 -16.31
N GLN A 27 17.39 6.35 -15.39
CA GLN A 27 16.15 6.38 -14.61
C GLN A 27 16.42 6.55 -13.10
N SER A 28 17.62 7.02 -12.72
CA SER A 28 17.99 7.25 -11.32
C SER A 28 17.00 8.19 -10.62
N GLY A 29 16.40 7.72 -9.54
CA GLY A 29 15.41 8.47 -8.76
C GLY A 29 13.97 8.42 -9.31
N PHE A 30 13.71 7.71 -10.42
CA PHE A 30 12.35 7.50 -10.90
C PHE A 30 11.61 6.51 -10.00
N ILE A 31 10.34 6.80 -9.76
CA ILE A 31 9.40 5.84 -9.13
C ILE A 31 8.29 5.60 -10.14
N SER A 32 8.08 4.36 -10.54
CA SER A 32 7.04 3.96 -11.50
C SER A 32 6.29 2.76 -10.95
N LEU A 33 5.07 3.02 -10.48
CA LEU A 33 4.19 2.01 -9.91
C LEU A 33 3.14 1.61 -10.93
N ASP A 34 3.09 0.31 -11.26
CA ASP A 34 2.00 -0.30 -12.00
C ASP A 34 0.94 -0.76 -10.99
N CYS A 35 -0.22 -0.11 -11.03
CA CYS A 35 -1.25 -0.26 -10.03
C CYS A 35 -2.10 -1.50 -10.31
N GLY A 36 -2.05 -2.47 -9.39
CA GLY A 36 -2.73 -3.76 -9.57
C GLY A 36 -1.82 -4.84 -10.15
N LEU A 37 -0.56 -4.53 -10.47
CA LEU A 37 0.43 -5.57 -10.80
C LEU A 37 0.65 -6.53 -9.61
N PRO A 38 0.80 -7.85 -9.83
CA PRO A 38 1.01 -8.80 -8.75
C PRO A 38 2.23 -8.48 -7.86
N THR A 39 2.12 -8.75 -6.56
CA THR A 39 3.16 -8.46 -5.57
C THR A 39 4.52 -9.03 -5.97
N ASN A 40 5.60 -8.27 -5.73
CA ASN A 40 6.98 -8.61 -6.10
C ASN A 40 7.22 -8.80 -7.60
N SER A 41 6.33 -8.30 -8.45
CA SER A 41 6.56 -8.27 -9.90
C SER A 41 7.16 -6.94 -10.33
N SER A 42 7.99 -7.00 -11.35
CA SER A 42 8.54 -5.85 -12.06
C SER A 42 8.75 -6.19 -13.53
N TYR A 43 8.80 -5.17 -14.37
CA TYR A 43 9.12 -5.33 -15.79
C TYR A 43 9.63 -4.01 -16.38
N SER A 44 10.27 -4.09 -17.54
CA SER A 44 10.57 -2.92 -18.36
C SER A 44 9.49 -2.77 -19.43
N GLU A 45 8.81 -1.63 -19.46
CA GLU A 45 7.73 -1.36 -20.40
C GLU A 45 8.29 -1.37 -21.84
N PRO A 46 7.75 -2.18 -22.77
CA PRO A 46 8.41 -2.44 -24.05
C PRO A 46 8.60 -1.22 -24.97
N THR A 47 7.71 -0.23 -24.89
CA THR A 47 7.72 0.92 -25.81
C THR A 47 8.61 2.06 -25.34
N THR A 48 8.73 2.23 -24.02
CA THR A 48 9.47 3.32 -23.37
C THR A 48 10.78 2.83 -22.77
N GLY A 49 10.85 1.58 -22.31
CA GLY A 49 11.97 1.05 -21.53
C GLY A 49 11.92 1.43 -20.05
N LEU A 50 10.84 2.08 -19.58
CA LEU A 50 10.67 2.43 -18.16
C LEU A 50 10.49 1.18 -17.30
N ASN A 51 11.20 1.13 -16.18
CA ASN A 51 11.06 0.04 -15.22
C ASN A 51 9.88 0.28 -14.27
N TYR A 52 8.88 -0.60 -14.30
CA TYR A 52 7.73 -0.58 -13.41
C TYR A 52 7.85 -1.65 -12.32
N ILE A 53 7.38 -1.32 -11.13
CA ILE A 53 7.24 -2.25 -10.01
C ILE A 53 5.77 -2.30 -9.55
N SER A 54 5.41 -3.39 -8.86
CA SER A 54 4.10 -3.51 -8.25
C SER A 54 3.87 -2.46 -7.17
N ASP A 55 2.65 -1.93 -7.15
CA ASP A 55 2.20 -0.94 -6.17
C ASP A 55 1.83 -1.54 -4.79
N ALA A 56 1.86 -2.88 -4.64
CA ALA A 56 1.38 -3.59 -3.46
C ALA A 56 2.08 -3.22 -2.14
N ALA A 57 3.30 -2.68 -2.18
CA ALA A 57 4.02 -2.22 -0.99
C ALA A 57 3.60 -0.81 -0.52
N PHE A 58 2.87 -0.07 -1.37
CA PHE A 58 2.56 1.36 -1.16
C PHE A 58 1.09 1.60 -0.78
N ILE A 59 0.28 0.54 -0.79
CA ILE A 59 -1.14 0.59 -0.42
C ILE A 59 -1.61 -0.77 0.11
N SER A 60 -2.43 -0.74 1.16
CA SER A 60 -2.93 -1.95 1.83
C SER A 60 -4.33 -2.40 1.38
N THR A 61 -5.04 -1.56 0.62
CA THR A 61 -6.43 -1.78 0.20
C THR A 61 -6.53 -1.91 -1.32
N GLY A 62 -7.75 -2.18 -1.79
CA GLY A 62 -8.07 -2.34 -3.20
C GLY A 62 -7.79 -3.75 -3.74
N VAL A 63 -8.33 -4.00 -4.94
CA VAL A 63 -8.24 -5.27 -5.65
C VAL A 63 -7.62 -5.04 -7.02
N SER A 64 -6.75 -5.96 -7.43
CA SER A 64 -6.21 -5.96 -8.80
C SER A 64 -7.30 -6.39 -9.78
N LYS A 65 -7.45 -5.64 -10.86
CA LYS A 65 -8.33 -5.93 -11.97
C LYS A 65 -7.58 -5.75 -13.28
N SER A 66 -7.96 -6.51 -14.29
CA SER A 66 -7.40 -6.36 -15.62
C SER A 66 -8.42 -5.72 -16.55
N ILE A 67 -7.97 -4.77 -17.37
CA ILE A 67 -8.84 -4.15 -18.37
C ILE A 67 -9.23 -5.16 -19.46
N ALA A 68 -10.30 -4.88 -20.20
CA ALA A 68 -10.77 -5.76 -21.26
C ALA A 68 -9.73 -5.89 -22.40
N PRO A 69 -9.57 -7.07 -23.04
CA PRO A 69 -8.50 -7.34 -24.00
C PRO A 69 -8.40 -6.35 -25.16
N GLN A 70 -9.54 -5.87 -25.67
CA GLN A 70 -9.58 -4.91 -26.78
C GLN A 70 -8.91 -3.57 -26.45
N TYR A 71 -8.86 -3.18 -25.17
CA TYR A 71 -8.23 -1.94 -24.73
C TYR A 71 -6.77 -2.13 -24.35
N LYS A 72 -6.31 -3.36 -24.08
CA LYS A 72 -4.88 -3.65 -23.83
C LYS A 72 -4.02 -3.40 -25.06
N ALA A 73 -4.56 -3.65 -26.25
CA ALA A 73 -3.81 -3.51 -27.50
C ALA A 73 -3.51 -2.05 -27.86
N THR A 74 -4.23 -1.09 -27.27
CA THR A 74 -4.12 0.34 -27.60
C THR A 74 -3.39 1.15 -26.52
N HIS A 75 -2.98 0.51 -25.42
CA HIS A 75 -2.33 1.18 -24.29
C HIS A 75 -1.01 0.52 -23.93
N GLN A 76 -0.14 1.28 -23.27
CA GLN A 76 1.11 0.78 -22.73
C GLN A 76 0.85 -0.23 -21.59
N GLN A 77 1.85 -1.08 -21.30
CA GLN A 77 1.68 -2.23 -20.43
C GLN A 77 1.17 -1.88 -19.02
N GLN A 78 1.55 -0.71 -18.48
CA GLN A 78 1.14 -0.24 -17.15
C GLN A 78 -0.34 0.10 -17.03
N ALA A 79 -1.07 0.16 -18.14
CA ALA A 79 -2.52 0.29 -18.14
C ALA A 79 -3.25 -1.06 -18.18
N ALA A 80 -2.54 -2.17 -18.40
CA ALA A 80 -3.15 -3.48 -18.57
C ALA A 80 -3.83 -4.02 -17.29
N TYR A 81 -3.38 -3.51 -16.13
CA TYR A 81 -3.97 -3.73 -14.82
C TYR A 81 -4.34 -2.40 -14.19
N VAL A 82 -5.31 -2.46 -13.28
CA VAL A 82 -5.70 -1.35 -12.42
C VAL A 82 -5.86 -1.86 -11.01
N ARG A 83 -5.58 -0.99 -10.03
CA ARG A 83 -6.04 -1.20 -8.66
C ARG A 83 -7.38 -0.50 -8.49
N SER A 84 -8.41 -1.28 -8.18
CA SER A 84 -9.79 -0.83 -7.98
C SER A 84 -10.15 -0.83 -6.50
N PHE A 85 -10.92 0.15 -6.04
CA PHE A 85 -11.27 0.37 -4.63
C PHE A 85 -12.79 0.27 -4.40
N PRO A 86 -13.38 -0.94 -4.41
CA PRO A 86 -14.81 -1.13 -4.21
C PRO A 86 -15.26 -0.89 -2.76
N GLN A 87 -14.31 -0.83 -1.82
CA GLN A 87 -14.55 -0.65 -0.39
C GLN A 87 -13.83 0.59 0.12
N GLY A 88 -14.39 1.19 1.16
CA GLY A 88 -13.87 2.41 1.77
C GLY A 88 -14.23 3.67 0.98
N VAL A 89 -14.35 4.78 1.71
CA VAL A 89 -14.65 6.10 1.12
C VAL A 89 -13.38 6.75 0.56
N LYS A 90 -12.26 6.63 1.27
CA LYS A 90 -10.96 7.22 0.94
C LYS A 90 -9.89 6.12 0.94
N ASN A 91 -9.17 5.96 -0.17
CA ASN A 91 -8.08 5.00 -0.29
C ASN A 91 -6.80 5.71 -0.70
N CYS A 92 -5.73 5.57 0.09
CA CYS A 92 -4.53 6.37 -0.06
C CYS A 92 -3.27 5.54 -0.30
N TYR A 93 -2.52 5.90 -1.32
CA TYR A 93 -1.13 5.50 -1.46
C TYR A 93 -0.26 6.26 -0.45
N ARG A 94 0.79 5.60 0.01
CA ARG A 94 1.90 6.23 0.72
C ARG A 94 3.19 5.91 -0.04
N VAL A 95 3.79 6.92 -0.66
CA VAL A 95 5.01 6.76 -1.45
C VAL A 95 6.15 7.50 -0.76
N ASN A 96 7.20 6.79 -0.38
CA ASN A 96 8.39 7.40 0.22
C ASN A 96 9.20 8.13 -0.86
N ILE A 97 9.62 9.35 -0.55
CA ILE A 97 10.35 10.24 -1.46
C ILE A 97 11.46 10.98 -0.73
N THR A 98 12.29 11.74 -1.45
CA THR A 98 13.30 12.61 -0.84
C THR A 98 12.69 13.99 -0.57
N GLN A 99 12.54 14.34 0.70
CA GLN A 99 12.06 15.64 1.16
C GLN A 99 12.81 16.80 0.48
N GLY A 100 12.09 17.84 0.06
CA GLY A 100 12.68 19.04 -0.58
C GLY A 100 13.14 18.84 -2.02
N THR A 101 13.01 17.64 -2.58
CA THR A 101 13.22 17.39 -4.01
C THR A 101 11.96 17.76 -4.78
N LYS A 102 12.10 18.53 -5.86
CA LYS A 102 10.97 18.81 -6.77
C LYS A 102 10.65 17.57 -7.57
N TYR A 103 9.38 17.19 -7.64
CA TYR A 103 8.90 16.08 -8.45
C TYR A 103 7.85 16.53 -9.44
N LEU A 104 7.91 15.98 -10.65
CA LEU A 104 6.74 15.80 -11.51
C LEU A 104 6.08 14.50 -11.07
N ILE A 105 4.81 14.58 -10.69
CA ILE A 105 4.00 13.50 -10.13
C ILE A 105 2.84 13.28 -11.10
N ARG A 106 2.68 12.06 -11.58
CA ARG A 106 1.66 11.70 -12.57
C ARG A 106 0.81 10.53 -12.08
N ALA A 107 -0.49 10.73 -12.05
CA ALA A 107 -1.48 9.66 -11.85
C ALA A 107 -2.19 9.39 -13.18
N SER A 108 -2.17 8.13 -13.61
CA SER A 108 -2.78 7.70 -14.88
C SER A 108 -3.97 6.78 -14.63
N PHE A 109 -5.02 6.96 -15.44
CA PHE A 109 -6.29 6.28 -15.29
C PHE A 109 -6.81 5.81 -16.66
N VAL A 110 -6.91 4.49 -16.83
CA VAL A 110 -7.49 3.85 -18.00
C VAL A 110 -8.62 2.94 -17.53
N TYR A 111 -9.88 3.32 -17.78
CA TYR A 111 -11.03 2.54 -17.33
C TYR A 111 -11.06 1.16 -17.99
N GLY A 112 -10.96 1.11 -19.32
CA GLY A 112 -10.82 -0.14 -20.07
C GLY A 112 -11.89 -1.19 -19.76
N ASN A 113 -13.05 -0.76 -19.26
CA ASN A 113 -14.14 -1.62 -18.77
C ASN A 113 -13.64 -2.77 -17.86
N TYR A 114 -12.73 -2.48 -16.92
CA TYR A 114 -12.09 -3.49 -16.08
C TYR A 114 -13.09 -4.29 -15.20
N ASP A 115 -14.26 -3.73 -14.92
CA ASP A 115 -15.32 -4.32 -14.10
C ASP A 115 -16.43 -4.98 -14.93
N GLY A 116 -16.42 -4.81 -16.25
CA GLY A 116 -17.45 -5.35 -17.15
C GLY A 116 -18.80 -4.65 -17.07
N LEU A 117 -18.92 -3.55 -16.33
CA LEU A 117 -20.18 -2.81 -16.14
C LEU A 117 -20.45 -1.83 -17.27
N ASN A 118 -19.40 -1.36 -17.93
CA ASN A 118 -19.46 -0.31 -18.96
C ASN A 118 -20.12 0.99 -18.44
N GLU A 119 -19.93 1.27 -17.15
CA GLU A 119 -20.39 2.47 -16.48
C GLU A 119 -19.16 3.33 -16.14
N LEU A 120 -19.08 4.53 -16.70
CA LEU A 120 -17.91 5.40 -16.55
C LEU A 120 -17.85 5.95 -15.12
N PRO A 121 -16.84 5.60 -14.31
CA PRO A 121 -16.78 6.04 -12.93
C PRO A 121 -16.32 7.50 -12.83
N LYS A 122 -16.78 8.20 -11.79
CA LYS A 122 -16.34 9.54 -11.42
C LYS A 122 -15.95 9.56 -9.94
N PHE A 123 -14.79 10.10 -9.63
CA PHE A 123 -14.25 10.14 -8.28
C PHE A 123 -13.27 11.31 -8.13
N ASP A 124 -12.93 11.65 -6.89
CA ASP A 124 -11.96 12.71 -6.61
C ASP A 124 -10.58 12.14 -6.30
N LEU A 125 -9.57 12.95 -6.58
CA LEU A 125 -8.17 12.73 -6.29
C LEU A 125 -7.71 13.79 -5.28
N LEU A 126 -7.06 13.36 -4.21
CA LEU A 126 -6.45 14.22 -3.21
C LEU A 126 -4.93 14.04 -3.21
N PHE A 127 -4.22 15.13 -2.93
CA PHE A 127 -2.78 15.13 -2.69
C PHE A 127 -2.52 15.62 -1.26
N GLY A 128 -2.09 14.72 -0.38
CA GLY A 128 -2.03 14.98 1.06
C GLY A 128 -3.43 15.32 1.61
N ALA A 129 -3.52 16.43 2.34
CA ALA A 129 -4.79 17.00 2.81
C ALA A 129 -5.63 17.68 1.72
N ASN A 130 -5.03 17.99 0.57
CA ASN A 130 -5.61 18.94 -0.39
C ASN A 130 -6.37 18.24 -1.52
N SER A 131 -7.40 18.92 -2.05
CA SER A 131 -8.03 18.52 -3.30
C SER A 131 -7.04 18.70 -4.44
N TRP A 132 -6.80 17.63 -5.20
CA TRP A 132 -6.00 17.70 -6.42
C TRP A 132 -6.92 17.94 -7.62
N ASP A 133 -7.77 16.98 -7.99
CA ASP A 133 -8.69 17.13 -9.12
C ASP A 133 -9.82 16.08 -9.06
N SER A 134 -10.80 16.16 -9.96
CA SER A 134 -11.76 15.10 -10.25
C SER A 134 -11.34 14.27 -11.47
N VAL A 135 -11.54 12.96 -11.38
CA VAL A 135 -11.34 12.02 -12.48
C VAL A 135 -12.68 11.66 -13.10
N ALA A 136 -12.77 11.79 -14.42
CA ALA A 136 -13.91 11.41 -15.23
C ALA A 136 -13.43 10.93 -16.61
N PHE A 137 -14.30 10.22 -17.32
CA PHE A 137 -14.00 9.59 -18.61
C PHE A 137 -15.09 9.93 -19.63
N VAL A 138 -14.71 10.02 -20.90
CA VAL A 138 -15.65 10.26 -22.02
C VAL A 138 -16.16 8.92 -22.59
N ASP A 139 -15.29 7.90 -22.59
CA ASP A 139 -15.61 6.54 -23.01
C ASP A 139 -14.66 5.52 -22.34
N ALA A 140 -14.90 4.23 -22.58
CA ALA A 140 -14.12 3.16 -21.96
C ALA A 140 -12.69 3.01 -22.49
N SER A 141 -12.37 3.56 -23.66
CA SER A 141 -11.01 3.61 -24.20
C SER A 141 -10.22 4.83 -23.75
N SER A 142 -10.88 5.84 -23.19
CA SER A 142 -10.24 7.09 -22.79
C SER A 142 -9.24 6.89 -21.65
N SER A 143 -8.11 7.58 -21.77
CA SER A 143 -7.08 7.69 -20.74
C SER A 143 -7.16 9.09 -20.14
N THR A 144 -7.26 9.16 -18.83
CA THR A 144 -7.18 10.41 -18.07
C THR A 144 -5.85 10.44 -17.32
N ILE A 145 -5.11 11.54 -17.44
CA ILE A 145 -3.82 11.74 -16.77
C ILE A 145 -3.93 13.03 -15.95
N LYS A 146 -3.47 12.97 -14.70
CA LYS A 146 -3.30 14.14 -13.82
C LYS A 146 -1.82 14.28 -13.51
N GLU A 147 -1.29 15.48 -13.69
CA GLU A 147 0.14 15.75 -13.50
C GLU A 147 0.35 17.01 -12.67
N LEU A 148 1.22 16.90 -11.68
CA LEU A 148 1.52 17.91 -10.68
C LEU A 148 3.03 18.09 -10.56
N VAL A 149 3.51 19.33 -10.52
CA VAL A 149 4.88 19.68 -10.13
C VAL A 149 4.84 20.25 -8.72
N HIS A 150 5.46 19.53 -7.78
CA HIS A 150 5.40 19.85 -6.35
C HIS A 150 6.75 19.60 -5.66
N VAL A 151 7.01 20.35 -4.60
CA VAL A 151 8.15 20.14 -3.69
C VAL A 151 7.60 19.65 -2.35
N PRO A 152 7.65 18.33 -2.07
CA PRO A 152 7.14 17.78 -0.82
C PRO A 152 7.89 18.32 0.39
N THR A 153 7.13 18.65 1.44
CA THR A 153 7.65 19.08 2.74
C THR A 153 7.95 17.91 3.67
N LEU A 154 7.54 16.68 3.32
CA LEU A 154 7.78 15.44 4.06
C LEU A 154 8.64 14.47 3.25
N ASP A 155 9.07 13.37 3.86
CA ASP A 155 9.81 12.26 3.22
C ASP A 155 8.87 11.21 2.58
N TYR A 156 7.59 11.54 2.45
CA TYR A 156 6.58 10.75 1.76
C TYR A 156 5.51 11.67 1.17
N ILE A 157 4.71 11.12 0.25
CA ILE A 157 3.49 11.77 -0.24
C ILE A 157 2.29 10.83 -0.07
N HIS A 158 1.11 11.44 0.02
CA HIS A 158 -0.16 10.74 -0.05
C HIS A 158 -0.91 11.11 -1.33
N VAL A 159 -1.30 10.10 -2.10
CA VAL A 159 -2.22 10.25 -3.24
C VAL A 159 -3.45 9.42 -2.92
N CYS A 160 -4.58 10.09 -2.71
CA CYS A 160 -5.81 9.44 -2.26
C CYS A 160 -6.91 9.51 -3.30
N LEU A 161 -7.64 8.40 -3.46
CA LEU A 161 -8.83 8.31 -4.30
C LEU A 161 -10.06 8.30 -3.41
N VAL A 162 -11.04 9.12 -3.75
CA VAL A 162 -12.25 9.32 -2.96
C VAL A 162 -13.49 8.95 -3.75
N ASN A 163 -14.27 8.00 -3.21
CA ASN A 163 -15.49 7.52 -3.82
C ASN A 163 -16.65 8.53 -3.64
N LYS A 164 -17.22 9.01 -4.75
CA LYS A 164 -18.39 9.91 -4.77
C LYS A 164 -19.73 9.20 -4.97
N GLY A 165 -19.74 7.86 -4.96
CA GLY A 165 -20.93 7.05 -5.22
C GLY A 165 -21.31 6.92 -6.70
N THR A 166 -20.47 7.43 -7.61
CA THR A 166 -20.70 7.40 -9.07
C THR A 166 -19.71 6.46 -9.75
N GLY A 167 -19.67 5.21 -9.30
CA GLY A 167 -18.75 4.16 -9.78
C GLY A 167 -17.57 3.91 -8.82
N THR A 168 -16.75 2.91 -9.13
CA THR A 168 -15.65 2.48 -8.26
C THR A 168 -14.35 3.22 -8.61
N PRO A 169 -13.71 3.96 -7.66
CA PRO A 169 -12.41 4.57 -7.88
C PRO A 169 -11.34 3.53 -8.23
N PHE A 170 -10.42 3.91 -9.10
CA PHE A 170 -9.32 3.05 -9.51
C PHE A 170 -8.13 3.89 -9.97
N ILE A 171 -6.96 3.29 -10.08
CA ILE A 171 -5.75 3.90 -10.65
C ILE A 171 -5.00 2.85 -11.48
N SER A 172 -4.40 3.27 -12.59
CA SER A 172 -3.61 2.42 -13.49
C SER A 172 -2.12 2.53 -13.22
N ALA A 173 -1.59 3.75 -13.05
CA ALA A 173 -0.20 3.95 -12.71
C ALA A 173 0.02 5.22 -11.87
N LEU A 174 1.04 5.17 -11.02
CA LEU A 174 1.53 6.32 -10.25
C LEU A 174 3.03 6.50 -10.49
N GLU A 175 3.42 7.65 -11.02
CA GLU A 175 4.77 7.90 -11.52
C GLU A 175 5.34 9.19 -10.92
N LEU A 176 6.60 9.17 -10.47
CA LEU A 176 7.30 10.34 -9.96
C LEU A 176 8.65 10.48 -10.67
N ARG A 177 8.96 11.72 -11.08
CA ARG A 177 10.18 12.11 -11.79
C ARG A 177 10.85 13.27 -11.07
N PRO A 178 12.09 13.12 -10.57
CA PRO A 178 12.82 14.23 -9.97
C PRO A 178 13.06 15.34 -11.00
N LEU A 179 12.86 16.59 -10.60
CA LEU A 179 13.13 17.78 -11.39
C LEU A 179 14.20 18.64 -10.71
N LYS A 180 14.89 19.47 -11.51
CA LYS A 180 15.80 20.49 -10.97
C LYS A 180 14.99 21.55 -10.21
N ASN A 181 15.42 21.87 -8.99
CA ASN A 181 14.76 22.89 -8.17
C ASN A 181 14.76 24.30 -8.82
N THR A 182 15.66 24.59 -9.77
CA THR A 182 15.74 25.84 -10.54
C THR A 182 14.67 25.98 -11.64
N THR A 183 13.96 24.90 -11.99
CA THR A 183 12.91 24.91 -13.01
C THR A 183 11.53 25.01 -12.38
N TYR A 184 10.53 25.55 -13.09
CA TYR A 184 9.14 25.61 -12.62
C TYR A 184 9.02 26.21 -11.20
N VAL A 185 9.63 27.39 -11.01
CA VAL A 185 9.64 28.08 -9.71
C VAL A 185 8.41 28.95 -9.57
N THR A 186 7.65 28.74 -8.51
CA THR A 186 6.49 29.57 -8.14
C THR A 186 6.74 30.25 -6.78
N PRO A 187 6.25 31.48 -6.56
CA PRO A 187 6.35 32.14 -5.25
C PRO A 187 5.54 31.43 -4.17
N THR A 188 4.39 30.87 -4.55
CA THR A 188 3.44 30.16 -3.69
C THR A 188 2.83 28.99 -4.46
N GLY A 189 2.23 28.03 -3.76
CA GLY A 189 1.48 26.93 -4.38
C GLY A 189 2.34 25.95 -5.18
N SER A 190 1.67 25.11 -5.95
CA SER A 190 2.26 24.10 -6.85
C SER A 190 1.66 24.23 -8.24
N LEU A 191 2.20 23.51 -9.22
CA LEU A 191 1.78 23.64 -10.61
C LEU A 191 1.08 22.36 -11.07
N GLU A 192 -0.14 22.48 -11.56
CA GLU A 192 -0.85 21.40 -12.22
C GLU A 192 -0.76 21.58 -13.74
N LEU A 193 -0.50 20.51 -14.47
CA LEU A 193 -0.37 20.58 -15.93
C LEU A 193 -1.72 20.92 -16.58
N PHE A 194 -1.78 22.03 -17.30
CA PHE A 194 -2.92 22.38 -18.14
C PHE A 194 -2.73 21.87 -19.58
N LEU A 195 -1.57 22.17 -20.20
CA LEU A 195 -1.19 21.62 -21.50
C LEU A 195 0.32 21.57 -21.71
N ARG A 196 0.78 20.60 -22.49
CA ARG A 196 2.17 20.47 -22.97
C ARG A 196 2.19 20.06 -24.43
N LEU A 197 2.65 20.96 -25.29
CA LEU A 197 2.56 20.82 -26.74
C LEU A 197 3.91 20.90 -27.43
N ASP A 198 4.13 19.99 -28.36
CA ASP A 198 5.11 20.17 -29.43
C ASP A 198 4.37 20.83 -30.60
N VAL A 199 4.75 22.05 -30.95
CA VAL A 199 4.07 22.78 -32.04
C VAL A 199 4.77 22.60 -33.39
N GLY A 200 5.93 21.94 -33.42
CA GLY A 200 6.72 21.71 -34.63
C GLY A 200 6.38 20.39 -35.34
N LEU A 201 5.97 19.38 -34.58
CA LEU A 201 5.79 18.04 -35.09
C LEU A 201 4.41 17.87 -35.77
N THR A 202 4.39 17.22 -36.94
CA THR A 202 3.15 16.98 -37.71
C THR A 202 2.54 15.60 -37.49
N SER A 203 3.21 14.71 -36.77
CA SER A 203 2.65 13.42 -36.43
C SER A 203 1.52 13.57 -35.41
N ASN A 204 0.49 12.74 -35.47
CA ASN A 204 -0.57 12.73 -34.45
C ASN A 204 -0.22 11.87 -33.22
N GLN A 205 1.04 11.43 -33.09
CA GLN A 205 1.45 10.51 -32.04
C GLN A 205 2.17 11.26 -30.92
N SER A 206 1.60 11.20 -29.72
CA SER A 206 2.27 11.67 -28.50
C SER A 206 3.50 10.83 -28.17
N TYR A 207 4.48 11.45 -27.53
CA TYR A 207 5.70 10.79 -27.10
C TYR A 207 6.09 11.22 -25.69
N ARG A 208 6.94 10.42 -25.04
CA ARG A 208 7.48 10.66 -23.68
C ARG A 208 8.88 10.06 -23.60
N TYR A 209 9.23 9.38 -22.52
CA TYR A 209 10.44 8.54 -22.48
C TYR A 209 10.42 7.47 -23.60
N ASP A 210 11.52 7.18 -24.29
CA ASP A 210 12.90 7.65 -24.06
C ASP A 210 13.28 8.97 -24.77
N TYR A 211 12.35 9.62 -25.47
CA TYR A 211 12.62 10.89 -26.16
C TYR A 211 12.80 12.08 -25.24
N ASP A 212 12.16 12.06 -24.06
CA ASP A 212 12.32 13.05 -23.00
C ASP A 212 12.89 12.40 -21.74
N ALA A 213 14.08 12.83 -21.34
CA ALA A 213 14.79 12.34 -20.16
C ALA A 213 14.05 12.64 -18.84
N LEU A 214 13.13 13.62 -18.82
CA LEU A 214 12.26 13.90 -17.67
C LEU A 214 10.91 13.19 -17.77
N ASP A 215 10.71 12.37 -18.81
CA ASP A 215 9.53 11.54 -19.04
C ASP A 215 8.20 12.34 -19.03
N ARG A 216 8.29 13.59 -19.49
CA ARG A 216 7.12 14.43 -19.79
C ARG A 216 6.46 13.92 -21.06
N SER A 217 5.12 13.87 -21.06
CA SER A 217 4.36 13.53 -22.25
C SER A 217 4.09 14.79 -23.07
N TRP A 218 4.50 14.77 -24.34
CA TRP A 218 4.32 15.84 -25.31
C TRP A 218 3.26 15.46 -26.33
N VAL A 219 2.35 16.39 -26.60
CA VAL A 219 1.28 16.23 -27.60
C VAL A 219 1.60 17.10 -28.80
N PRO A 220 1.76 16.52 -30.00
CA PRO A 220 1.91 17.31 -31.21
C PRO A 220 0.67 18.17 -31.47
N TYR A 221 0.88 19.43 -31.82
CA TYR A 221 -0.17 20.38 -32.14
C TYR A 221 0.10 21.00 -33.51
N THR A 222 -0.89 20.88 -34.39
CA THR A 222 -0.83 21.48 -35.73
C THR A 222 -1.96 22.49 -35.90
N TYR A 223 -1.64 23.59 -36.56
CA TYR A 223 -2.61 24.63 -36.89
C TYR A 223 -2.52 24.99 -38.36
N ASN A 224 -3.67 25.07 -39.03
CA ASN A 224 -3.74 25.20 -40.49
C ASN A 224 -3.19 26.53 -41.05
N LYS A 225 -2.94 27.53 -40.21
CA LYS A 225 -2.29 28.80 -40.60
C LYS A 225 -0.77 28.79 -40.42
N TRP A 226 -0.22 27.71 -39.88
CA TRP A 226 1.22 27.54 -39.63
C TRP A 226 1.83 26.53 -40.60
N THR A 227 3.11 26.71 -40.90
CA THR A 227 3.96 25.78 -41.64
C THR A 227 5.13 25.37 -40.76
N GLN A 228 5.67 24.18 -41.02
CA GLN A 228 6.75 23.62 -40.21
C GLN A 228 8.14 23.93 -40.76
N LEU A 229 9.08 24.07 -39.83
CA LEU A 229 10.50 24.13 -40.03
C LEU A 229 11.12 22.95 -39.28
N THR A 230 12.09 22.30 -39.91
CA THR A 230 12.77 21.12 -39.35
C THR A 230 14.26 21.19 -39.61
N THR A 231 15.06 20.69 -38.68
CA THR A 231 16.50 20.50 -38.88
C THR A 231 16.91 19.07 -38.56
N SER A 232 17.94 18.56 -39.24
CA SER A 232 18.57 17.28 -38.91
C SER A 232 19.71 17.42 -37.89
N LEU A 233 20.07 18.66 -37.54
CA LEU A 233 21.14 18.95 -36.58
C LEU A 233 20.63 18.83 -35.14
N THR A 234 21.54 18.53 -34.21
CA THR A 234 21.23 18.52 -32.78
C THR A 234 21.11 19.95 -32.26
N VAL A 235 19.99 20.26 -31.61
CA VAL A 235 19.80 21.48 -30.81
C VAL A 235 20.36 21.25 -29.41
N ASP A 236 21.00 22.25 -28.81
CA ASP A 236 21.68 22.22 -27.50
C ASP A 236 22.94 21.34 -27.42
N ALA A 237 23.73 21.29 -28.50
CA ALA A 237 24.96 20.50 -28.52
C ALA A 237 26.04 20.94 -27.51
N GLN A 238 25.94 22.15 -26.93
CA GLN A 238 26.99 22.76 -26.09
C GLN A 238 26.49 23.20 -24.69
N ILE A 239 25.26 23.68 -24.57
CA ILE A 239 24.68 24.20 -23.32
C ILE A 239 23.30 23.58 -23.16
N HIS A 240 23.10 22.84 -22.07
CA HIS A 240 21.80 22.24 -21.78
C HIS A 240 20.98 23.23 -20.95
N ASN A 241 19.81 23.62 -21.47
CA ASN A 241 18.81 24.34 -20.70
C ASN A 241 18.39 23.51 -19.47
N ASP A 242 18.19 24.15 -18.31
CA ASP A 242 17.77 23.49 -17.08
C ASP A 242 16.44 22.75 -17.22
N TYR A 243 15.54 23.22 -18.10
CA TYR A 243 14.27 22.56 -18.42
C TYR A 243 14.42 21.28 -19.24
N GLN A 244 15.60 21.01 -19.83
CA GLN A 244 15.91 19.80 -20.59
C GLN A 244 14.81 19.39 -21.59
N VAL A 245 14.29 20.36 -22.35
CA VAL A 245 13.23 20.12 -23.36
C VAL A 245 13.76 19.12 -24.41
N PRO A 246 12.97 18.11 -24.80
CA PRO A 246 13.51 17.02 -25.60
C PRO A 246 13.91 17.47 -27.01
N SER A 247 15.01 16.91 -27.52
CA SER A 247 15.58 17.27 -28.82
C SER A 247 14.61 17.04 -29.99
N ILE A 248 13.69 16.07 -29.87
CA ILE A 248 12.65 15.86 -30.88
C ILE A 248 11.74 17.10 -31.03
N ALA A 249 11.31 17.71 -29.93
CA ALA A 249 10.51 18.94 -29.95
C ALA A 249 11.33 20.11 -30.47
N MET A 250 12.59 20.22 -30.02
CA MET A 250 13.41 21.39 -30.34
C MET A 250 13.96 21.37 -31.77
N ARG A 251 14.02 20.22 -32.46
CA ARG A 251 14.43 20.13 -33.88
C ARG A 251 13.32 20.47 -34.87
N THR A 252 12.11 20.71 -34.38
CA THR A 252 10.96 21.13 -35.18
C THR A 252 10.39 22.43 -34.65
N ALA A 253 9.76 23.22 -35.52
CA ALA A 253 9.11 24.46 -35.13
C ALA A 253 8.02 24.87 -36.11
N SER A 254 7.02 25.59 -35.61
CA SER A 254 5.99 26.24 -36.43
C SER A 254 6.35 27.70 -36.73
N THR A 255 5.90 28.17 -37.89
CA THR A 255 5.91 29.58 -38.27
C THR A 255 4.67 29.91 -39.12
N PRO A 256 4.14 31.15 -39.11
CA PRO A 256 3.03 31.54 -39.97
C PRO A 256 3.27 31.27 -41.47
N ILE A 257 2.25 30.77 -42.17
CA ILE A 257 2.30 30.59 -43.64
C ILE A 257 2.42 31.95 -44.34
N ASN A 258 1.67 32.95 -43.87
CA ASN A 258 1.83 34.33 -44.30
C ASN A 258 2.96 34.96 -43.49
N ALA A 259 4.07 35.31 -44.15
CA ALA A 259 5.27 35.82 -43.50
C ALA A 259 5.05 37.09 -42.67
N SER A 260 4.02 37.88 -42.96
CA SER A 260 3.67 39.10 -42.21
C SER A 260 2.59 38.88 -41.13
N ALA A 261 2.05 37.66 -41.00
CA ALA A 261 1.05 37.37 -39.98
C ALA A 261 1.70 37.13 -38.62
N SER A 262 0.95 37.43 -37.56
CA SER A 262 1.28 37.00 -36.20
C SER A 262 1.05 35.50 -36.02
N MET A 263 1.70 34.95 -34.99
CA MET A 263 1.47 33.58 -34.57
C MET A 263 0.67 33.60 -33.27
N ASP A 264 -0.61 33.24 -33.36
CA ASP A 264 -1.57 33.43 -32.28
C ASP A 264 -2.03 32.10 -31.67
N PHE A 265 -2.11 32.04 -30.35
CA PHE A 265 -2.74 30.95 -29.61
C PHE A 265 -3.52 31.51 -28.42
N SER A 266 -4.65 30.89 -28.11
CA SER A 266 -5.52 31.34 -27.03
C SER A 266 -6.23 30.18 -26.34
N TRP A 267 -6.61 30.41 -25.10
CA TRP A 267 -7.49 29.54 -24.34
C TRP A 267 -8.37 30.36 -23.40
N GLU A 268 -9.48 29.76 -23.01
CA GLU A 268 -10.36 30.28 -21.97
C GLU A 268 -10.20 29.41 -20.73
N SER A 269 -10.04 30.05 -19.57
CA SER A 269 -9.97 29.37 -18.30
C SER A 269 -11.35 28.82 -17.93
N PRO A 270 -11.44 27.56 -17.47
CA PRO A 270 -12.68 27.02 -16.93
C PRO A 270 -13.19 27.81 -15.72
N ASP A 271 -12.28 28.41 -14.96
CA ASP A 271 -12.56 29.27 -13.82
C ASP A 271 -11.71 30.54 -13.90
N THR A 272 -12.36 31.71 -13.88
CA THR A 272 -11.70 33.02 -13.99
C THR A 272 -10.74 33.33 -12.83
N SER A 273 -10.85 32.60 -11.72
CA SER A 273 -9.96 32.72 -10.56
C SER A 273 -8.69 31.86 -10.68
N THR A 274 -8.65 30.89 -11.60
CA THR A 274 -7.46 30.08 -11.84
C THR A 274 -6.35 30.95 -12.42
N GLU A 275 -5.18 30.88 -11.80
CA GLU A 275 -3.99 31.56 -12.28
C GLU A 275 -3.10 30.60 -13.07
N TYR A 276 -2.36 31.11 -14.07
CA TYR A 276 -1.56 30.27 -14.96
C TYR A 276 -0.10 30.71 -15.06
N TYR A 277 0.78 29.74 -15.31
CA TYR A 277 2.16 29.93 -15.72
C TYR A 277 2.37 29.40 -17.13
N VAL A 278 3.07 30.17 -17.96
CA VAL A 278 3.33 29.84 -19.37
C VAL A 278 4.82 29.71 -19.59
N TYR A 279 5.23 28.69 -20.35
CA TYR A 279 6.59 28.42 -20.76
C TYR A 279 6.60 28.22 -22.29
N LEU A 280 7.30 29.08 -23.01
CA LEU A 280 7.45 29.03 -24.47
C LEU A 280 8.90 28.69 -24.80
N HIS A 281 9.09 27.65 -25.60
CA HIS A 281 10.41 27.12 -25.95
C HIS A 281 10.75 27.44 -27.40
N PHE A 282 11.92 28.05 -27.60
CA PHE A 282 12.39 28.56 -28.88
C PHE A 282 13.78 28.05 -29.21
N ALA A 283 14.01 27.70 -30.47
CA ALA A 283 15.32 27.53 -31.07
C ALA A 283 15.25 27.93 -32.54
N GLU A 284 16.22 28.72 -33.02
CA GLU A 284 16.33 29.00 -34.45
C GLU A 284 16.92 27.78 -35.16
N LEU A 285 16.20 27.27 -36.17
CA LEU A 285 16.54 26.03 -36.88
C LEU A 285 17.26 26.29 -38.20
N GLN A 286 17.25 27.54 -38.67
CA GLN A 286 17.85 27.95 -39.93
C GLN A 286 19.07 28.83 -39.67
N GLN A 287 20.19 28.53 -40.33
CA GLN A 287 21.33 29.43 -40.29
C GLN A 287 21.04 30.66 -41.14
N LEU A 288 20.76 31.78 -40.47
CA LEU A 288 20.35 33.02 -41.12
C LEU A 288 21.53 33.66 -41.88
N LYS A 289 21.26 34.15 -43.10
CA LYS A 289 22.23 34.96 -43.87
C LYS A 289 22.39 36.34 -43.22
N ALA A 290 23.47 37.05 -43.55
CA ALA A 290 23.75 38.39 -43.00
C ALA A 290 22.63 39.43 -43.25
N ASN A 291 21.79 39.23 -44.26
CA ASN A 291 20.65 40.09 -44.58
C ASN A 291 19.31 39.55 -44.05
N GLN A 292 19.32 38.46 -43.26
CA GLN A 292 18.15 37.84 -42.67
C GLN A 292 18.18 38.00 -41.15
N SER A 293 17.03 38.34 -40.59
CA SER A 293 16.82 38.49 -39.16
C SER A 293 15.44 37.93 -38.77
N ARG A 294 15.39 37.23 -37.64
CA ARG A 294 14.15 36.84 -36.97
C ARG A 294 14.08 37.55 -35.63
N THR A 295 13.14 38.49 -35.51
CA THR A 295 12.96 39.29 -34.30
C THR A 295 11.48 39.61 -34.14
N PHE A 296 10.91 39.22 -33.01
CA PHE A 296 9.48 39.39 -32.75
C PHE A 296 9.22 39.77 -31.29
N ASN A 297 8.10 40.45 -31.07
CA ASN A 297 7.56 40.70 -29.74
C ASN A 297 6.50 39.64 -29.42
N ILE A 298 6.27 39.41 -28.13
CA ILE A 298 5.20 38.57 -27.62
C ILE A 298 4.23 39.49 -26.89
N THR A 299 2.95 39.43 -27.27
CA THR A 299 1.88 40.17 -26.59
C THR A 299 0.92 39.19 -25.92
N LEU A 300 0.31 39.64 -24.83
CA LEU A 300 -0.77 38.96 -24.12
C LEU A 300 -1.99 39.89 -24.13
N ASN A 301 -3.10 39.42 -24.69
CA ASN A 301 -4.35 40.17 -24.81
C ASN A 301 -4.18 41.54 -25.52
N GLY A 302 -3.23 41.61 -26.45
CA GLY A 302 -2.87 42.82 -27.20
C GLY A 302 -1.82 43.70 -26.51
N ASP A 303 -1.56 43.49 -25.23
CA ASP A 303 -0.56 44.23 -24.47
C ASP A 303 0.83 43.60 -24.60
N TYR A 304 1.87 44.43 -24.58
CA TYR A 304 3.25 43.97 -24.63
C TYR A 304 3.59 43.08 -23.42
N TRP A 305 4.12 41.88 -23.67
CA TRP A 305 4.50 40.93 -22.62
C TRP A 305 6.02 40.70 -22.57
N PHE A 306 6.65 40.44 -23.72
CA PHE A 306 8.09 40.16 -23.78
C PHE A 306 8.67 40.49 -25.16
N GLY A 307 9.93 40.94 -25.21
CA GLY A 307 10.65 41.19 -26.45
C GLY A 307 11.60 42.41 -26.39
N PRO A 308 12.06 42.89 -27.56
CA PRO A 308 12.15 42.12 -28.79
C PRO A 308 12.99 40.86 -28.58
N PHE A 309 12.47 39.72 -29.03
CA PHE A 309 13.12 38.42 -28.85
C PHE A 309 13.80 37.97 -30.13
N VAL A 310 15.03 37.47 -30.01
CA VAL A 310 15.83 36.90 -31.09
C VAL A 310 16.20 35.46 -30.68
N PRO A 311 15.65 34.42 -31.34
CA PRO A 311 16.03 33.05 -31.04
C PRO A 311 17.46 32.77 -31.48
N GLU A 312 18.19 31.99 -30.68
CA GLU A 312 19.55 31.58 -30.98
C GLU A 312 19.58 30.32 -31.88
N TYR A 313 20.56 30.28 -32.79
CA TYR A 313 20.70 29.16 -33.72
C TYR A 313 21.11 27.88 -32.99
N LEU A 314 20.26 26.84 -33.07
CA LEU A 314 20.44 25.53 -32.43
C LEU A 314 20.66 25.58 -30.90
N SER A 315 20.10 26.60 -30.24
CA SER A 315 20.15 26.81 -28.79
C SER A 315 18.73 27.06 -28.26
N THR A 316 18.32 26.28 -27.26
CA THR A 316 16.99 26.35 -26.65
C THR A 316 16.92 27.46 -25.63
N ILE A 317 16.00 28.40 -25.85
CA ILE A 317 15.65 29.43 -24.89
C ILE A 317 14.20 29.24 -24.46
N THR A 318 13.97 29.19 -23.15
CA THR A 318 12.64 29.20 -22.55
C THR A 318 12.28 30.62 -22.11
N VAL A 319 11.24 31.21 -22.69
CA VAL A 319 10.61 32.42 -22.18
C VAL A 319 9.43 32.00 -21.31
N PHE A 320 9.35 32.50 -20.08
CA PHE A 320 8.33 32.10 -19.14
C PHE A 320 7.74 33.28 -18.37
N SER A 321 6.53 33.11 -17.82
CA SER A 321 5.89 34.11 -16.99
C SER A 321 6.54 34.18 -15.59
N PRO A 322 7.09 35.34 -15.17
CA PRO A 322 7.74 35.45 -13.85
C PRO A 322 6.74 35.48 -12.68
N SER A 323 5.49 35.83 -12.96
CA SER A 323 4.35 35.80 -12.05
C SER A 323 3.18 35.09 -12.70
N SER A 324 2.21 34.68 -11.89
CA SER A 324 0.99 34.06 -12.39
C SER A 324 0.16 35.02 -13.24
N LEU A 325 -0.51 34.49 -14.25
CA LEU A 325 -1.39 35.23 -15.16
C LEU A 325 -2.84 35.07 -14.72
N THR A 326 -3.59 36.16 -14.67
CA THR A 326 -5.00 36.21 -14.26
C THR A 326 -5.88 36.86 -15.35
N GLY A 327 -7.20 36.66 -15.29
CA GLY A 327 -8.14 37.36 -16.17
C GLY A 327 -9.09 36.48 -17.00
N GLY A 328 -8.99 35.15 -16.88
CA GLY A 328 -9.96 34.22 -17.47
C GLY A 328 -9.78 33.92 -18.96
N ASN A 329 -9.48 34.93 -19.80
CA ASN A 329 -9.19 34.73 -21.22
C ASN A 329 -7.77 35.16 -21.57
N TYR A 330 -7.02 34.27 -22.23
CA TYR A 330 -5.62 34.50 -22.58
C TYR A 330 -5.42 34.35 -24.09
N SER A 331 -4.94 35.40 -24.73
CA SER A 331 -4.60 35.43 -26.15
C SER A 331 -3.15 35.88 -26.31
N PHE A 332 -2.27 34.94 -26.62
CA PHE A 332 -0.88 35.25 -26.92
C PHE A 332 -0.69 35.43 -28.43
N SER A 333 0.07 36.46 -28.80
CA SER A 333 0.45 36.73 -30.19
C SER A 333 1.94 36.99 -30.28
N LEU A 334 2.63 36.22 -31.13
CA LEU A 334 4.01 36.52 -31.52
C LEU A 334 3.96 37.39 -32.77
N VAL A 335 4.50 38.59 -32.69
CA VAL A 335 4.36 39.64 -33.70
C VAL A 335 5.74 40.04 -34.22
N GLN A 336 5.95 39.88 -35.53
CA GLN A 336 7.16 40.30 -36.22
C GLN A 336 7.45 41.79 -35.96
N THR A 337 8.70 42.12 -35.63
CA THR A 337 9.15 43.52 -35.53
C THR A 337 9.45 44.12 -36.90
N GLU A 338 9.45 45.45 -37.01
CA GLU A 338 9.74 46.17 -38.28
C GLU A 338 11.10 45.80 -38.90
N ASN A 339 12.10 45.47 -38.07
CA ASN A 339 13.45 45.13 -38.51
C ASN A 339 13.65 43.64 -38.86
N SER A 340 12.61 42.83 -38.71
CA SER A 340 12.70 41.39 -38.94
C SER A 340 12.31 41.04 -40.36
N THR A 341 13.13 40.24 -41.03
CA THR A 341 12.84 39.74 -42.40
C THR A 341 12.10 38.41 -42.43
N LEU A 342 12.04 37.71 -41.29
CA LEU A 342 11.43 36.38 -41.18
C LEU A 342 10.30 36.39 -40.15
N PRO A 343 9.25 35.58 -40.36
CA PRO A 343 8.13 35.47 -39.42
C PRO A 343 8.56 34.95 -38.04
N PRO A 344 7.72 35.07 -37.00
CA PRO A 344 7.98 34.44 -35.70
C PRO A 344 8.10 32.91 -35.78
N ILE A 345 8.72 32.31 -34.77
CA ILE A 345 8.94 30.86 -34.67
C ILE A 345 8.59 30.38 -33.26
N LEU A 346 8.10 29.16 -33.10
CA LEU A 346 7.93 28.48 -31.80
C LEU A 346 8.12 26.97 -31.98
N ASN A 347 8.80 26.34 -31.04
CA ASN A 347 9.11 24.91 -31.09
C ASN A 347 8.16 24.10 -30.20
N ALA A 348 7.95 24.58 -28.97
CA ALA A 348 7.15 23.89 -27.97
C ALA A 348 6.57 24.88 -26.94
N MET A 349 5.53 24.46 -26.22
CA MET A 349 4.97 25.24 -25.12
C MET A 349 4.44 24.36 -23.98
N GLU A 350 4.48 24.88 -22.77
CA GLU A 350 3.87 24.29 -21.58
C GLU A 350 3.04 25.36 -20.85
N ILE A 351 1.86 24.99 -20.36
CA ILE A 351 1.03 25.83 -19.50
C ILE A 351 0.63 25.02 -18.29
N TYR A 352 0.73 25.65 -17.13
CA TYR A 352 0.36 25.09 -15.85
C TYR A 352 -0.63 26.00 -15.15
N SER A 353 -1.64 25.43 -14.50
CA SER A 353 -2.47 26.14 -13.53
C SER A 353 -1.78 26.14 -12.16
N LEU A 354 -1.99 27.20 -11.40
CA LEU A 354 -1.57 27.27 -10.00
C LEU A 354 -2.58 26.49 -9.15
N ILE A 355 -2.09 25.52 -8.37
CA ILE A 355 -2.87 24.78 -7.39
C ILE A 355 -2.37 25.08 -5.97
N ASP A 356 -3.31 25.39 -5.08
CA ASP A 356 -3.01 25.63 -3.68
C ASP A 356 -3.03 24.32 -2.89
N LEU A 357 -1.85 23.90 -2.43
CA LEU A 357 -1.67 22.72 -1.58
C LEU A 357 -1.33 23.11 -0.13
N SER A 358 -1.81 24.26 0.33
CA SER A 358 -1.47 24.82 1.64
C SER A 358 -2.35 24.36 2.80
N GLN A 359 -3.34 23.45 2.59
CA GLN A 359 -4.09 22.94 3.73
C GLN A 359 -3.15 22.30 4.76
N PRO A 360 -3.30 22.67 6.05
CA PRO A 360 -2.47 22.11 7.09
C PRO A 360 -2.81 20.63 7.30
N GLU A 361 -1.80 19.79 7.26
CA GLU A 361 -1.89 18.38 7.64
C GLU A 361 -1.95 18.22 9.16
N THR A 362 -2.40 17.05 9.60
CA THR A 362 -2.46 16.70 11.03
C THR A 362 -1.08 16.84 11.66
N ASP A 363 -1.04 17.35 12.89
CA ASP A 363 0.20 17.51 13.66
C ASP A 363 1.02 16.21 13.69
N GLY A 364 2.31 16.32 13.40
CA GLY A 364 3.19 15.17 13.19
C GLY A 364 3.30 14.24 14.41
N ASP A 365 3.21 14.77 15.63
CA ASP A 365 3.25 13.96 16.84
C ASP A 365 1.97 13.13 16.99
N ASP A 366 0.82 13.74 16.66
CA ASP A 366 -0.47 13.06 16.67
C ASP A 366 -0.52 11.98 15.56
N VAL A 367 0.00 12.26 14.36
CA VAL A 367 0.14 11.28 13.26
C VAL A 367 1.03 10.11 13.69
N ALA A 368 2.20 10.37 14.27
CA ALA A 368 3.11 9.33 14.73
C ALA A 368 2.46 8.49 15.84
N ALA A 369 1.78 9.12 16.79
CA ALA A 369 1.08 8.44 17.87
C ALA A 369 -0.01 7.51 17.34
N ILE A 370 -0.88 8.00 16.46
CA ILE A 370 -2.02 7.20 15.96
C ILE A 370 -1.58 6.06 15.03
N ILE A 371 -0.52 6.26 14.24
CA ILE A 371 0.07 5.18 13.42
C ILE A 371 0.65 4.08 14.32
N ASN A 372 1.34 4.45 15.41
CA ASN A 372 1.87 3.48 16.36
C ASN A 372 0.76 2.74 17.13
N ILE A 373 -0.32 3.43 17.51
CA ILE A 373 -1.52 2.82 18.11
C ILE A 373 -2.14 1.81 17.13
N LYS A 374 -2.33 2.22 15.86
CA LYS A 374 -2.84 1.35 14.79
C LYS A 374 -2.00 0.08 14.68
N SER A 375 -0.68 0.22 14.62
CA SER A 375 0.25 -0.90 14.50
C SER A 375 0.27 -1.79 15.75
N THR A 376 0.17 -1.20 16.94
CA THR A 376 0.22 -1.93 18.23
C THR A 376 -0.98 -2.87 18.37
N TYR A 377 -2.16 -2.38 18.03
CA TYR A 377 -3.40 -3.16 18.19
C TYR A 377 -3.87 -3.87 16.92
N GLY A 378 -3.21 -3.64 15.77
CA GLY A 378 -3.66 -4.19 14.50
C GLY A 378 -5.04 -3.66 14.10
N VAL A 379 -5.31 -2.38 14.34
CA VAL A 379 -6.61 -1.77 14.04
C VAL A 379 -6.84 -1.77 12.52
N ASP A 380 -7.82 -2.55 12.08
CA ASP A 380 -8.21 -2.70 10.67
C ASP A 380 -9.48 -1.87 10.38
N LYS A 381 -9.31 -0.54 10.40
CA LYS A 381 -10.32 0.48 10.05
C LYS A 381 -9.94 1.18 8.74
N ASP A 382 -10.76 2.14 8.29
CA ASP A 382 -10.52 3.01 7.11
C ASP A 382 -9.35 4.02 7.27
N TRP A 383 -8.39 3.71 8.13
CA TRP A 383 -7.30 4.56 8.55
C TRP A 383 -6.20 4.63 7.47
N GLN A 384 -6.43 5.45 6.44
CA GLN A 384 -5.51 5.69 5.34
C GLN A 384 -5.32 7.19 5.05
N GLY A 385 -4.12 7.59 4.64
CA GLY A 385 -3.78 9.00 4.39
C GLY A 385 -3.63 9.81 5.68
N ASP A 386 -3.91 11.11 5.62
CA ASP A 386 -3.91 11.96 6.80
C ASP A 386 -5.10 11.62 7.73
N PRO A 387 -4.89 11.58 9.07
CA PRO A 387 -5.93 11.20 10.04
C PRO A 387 -7.10 12.18 10.14
N CYS A 388 -6.86 13.49 10.13
CA CYS A 388 -7.89 14.50 10.38
C CYS A 388 -8.35 15.24 9.11
N THR A 389 -7.59 15.16 8.02
CA THR A 389 -7.81 15.96 6.80
C THR A 389 -7.96 15.11 5.53
N PRO A 390 -8.80 15.55 4.57
CA PRO A 390 -9.79 16.62 4.71
C PRO A 390 -10.84 16.28 5.77
N GLN A 391 -11.47 17.28 6.41
CA GLN A 391 -12.41 17.08 7.51
C GLN A 391 -13.57 16.12 7.17
N GLY A 392 -14.02 16.11 5.91
CA GLY A 392 -15.08 15.20 5.44
C GLY A 392 -14.66 13.73 5.33
N TYR A 393 -13.36 13.43 5.45
CA TYR A 393 -12.77 12.09 5.32
C TYR A 393 -11.79 11.77 6.44
N MET A 394 -12.03 12.34 7.63
CA MET A 394 -11.31 12.00 8.85
C MET A 394 -11.48 10.51 9.18
N TRP A 395 -10.46 9.90 9.76
CA TRP A 395 -10.48 8.49 10.13
C TRP A 395 -11.60 8.14 11.11
N GLU A 396 -12.21 6.97 10.94
CA GLU A 396 -13.28 6.50 11.79
C GLU A 396 -12.83 6.42 13.26
N GLY A 397 -13.66 6.97 14.15
CA GLY A 397 -13.41 7.01 15.59
C GLY A 397 -12.51 8.16 16.05
N LEU A 398 -12.04 9.02 15.15
CA LEU A 398 -11.34 10.24 15.52
C LEU A 398 -12.29 11.44 15.59
N ASN A 399 -11.91 12.44 16.39
CA ASN A 399 -12.39 13.80 16.25
C ASN A 399 -11.19 14.74 16.43
N CYS A 400 -11.14 15.80 15.63
CA CYS A 400 -9.99 16.71 15.58
C CYS A 400 -10.40 18.17 15.76
N SER A 401 -9.50 18.98 16.33
CA SER A 401 -9.63 20.44 16.35
C SER A 401 -8.83 21.07 15.22
N TYR A 402 -9.38 22.13 14.62
CA TYR A 402 -8.83 22.77 13.41
C TYR A 402 -8.31 24.20 13.67
N SER A 403 -7.95 24.54 14.91
CA SER A 403 -7.36 25.83 15.28
C SER A 403 -5.85 25.83 14.99
N GLY A 404 -5.47 25.78 13.71
CA GLY A 404 -4.09 25.59 13.25
C GLY A 404 -3.90 24.21 12.60
N SER A 405 -2.72 23.61 12.76
CA SER A 405 -2.50 22.20 12.39
C SER A 405 -3.51 21.31 13.14
N PRO A 406 -4.27 20.47 12.44
CA PRO A 406 -5.27 19.62 13.06
C PRO A 406 -4.68 18.74 14.18
N ARG A 407 -5.38 18.68 15.31
CA ARG A 407 -5.00 17.92 16.50
C ARG A 407 -6.07 16.92 16.87
N ILE A 408 -5.70 15.69 17.23
CA ILE A 408 -6.63 14.66 17.68
C ILE A 408 -7.12 15.00 19.09
N VAL A 409 -8.43 15.23 19.23
CA VAL A 409 -9.08 15.57 20.51
C VAL A 409 -9.98 14.44 21.02
N SER A 410 -10.37 13.50 20.18
CA SER A 410 -11.10 12.30 20.59
C SER A 410 -10.56 11.08 19.88
N LEU A 411 -10.41 9.98 20.61
CA LEU A 411 -10.09 8.67 20.08
C LEU A 411 -11.09 7.64 20.63
N ASP A 412 -11.89 7.07 19.74
CA ASP A 412 -12.83 5.99 20.01
C ASP A 412 -12.32 4.69 19.36
N LEU A 413 -11.86 3.79 20.21
CA LEU A 413 -11.52 2.41 19.87
C LEU A 413 -12.37 1.44 20.68
N SER A 414 -13.56 1.85 21.10
CA SER A 414 -14.51 0.96 21.75
C SER A 414 -14.86 -0.21 20.81
N SER A 415 -15.10 -1.39 21.39
CA SER A 415 -15.53 -2.58 20.64
C SER A 415 -14.61 -2.96 19.45
N SER A 416 -13.34 -2.58 19.49
CA SER A 416 -12.39 -2.77 18.37
C SER A 416 -11.56 -4.05 18.50
N GLY A 417 -11.91 -4.94 19.44
CA GLY A 417 -11.22 -6.21 19.66
C GLY A 417 -9.80 -6.06 20.19
N LEU A 418 -9.48 -4.94 20.84
CA LEU A 418 -8.12 -4.65 21.31
C LEU A 418 -7.68 -5.66 22.37
N THR A 419 -6.41 -6.06 22.33
CA THR A 419 -5.78 -6.97 23.30
C THR A 419 -4.41 -6.42 23.74
N GLY A 420 -3.84 -6.98 24.81
CA GLY A 420 -2.58 -6.50 25.38
C GLY A 420 -2.79 -5.33 26.33
N GLU A 421 -1.73 -4.58 26.62
CA GLU A 421 -1.77 -3.45 27.57
C GLU A 421 -2.21 -2.13 26.90
N ILE A 422 -2.63 -1.17 27.71
CA ILE A 422 -2.88 0.21 27.25
C ILE A 422 -1.52 0.84 26.88
N THR A 423 -1.33 1.15 25.61
CA THR A 423 -0.04 1.59 25.07
C THR A 423 0.30 3.02 25.47
N SER A 424 1.58 3.26 25.73
CA SER A 424 2.09 4.59 26.08
C SER A 424 2.01 5.59 24.94
N TYR A 425 1.89 5.16 23.68
CA TYR A 425 1.75 6.10 22.54
C TYR A 425 0.56 7.05 22.67
N ILE A 426 -0.47 6.67 23.44
CA ILE A 426 -1.61 7.54 23.77
C ILE A 426 -1.16 8.81 24.52
N SER A 427 -0.06 8.77 25.28
CA SER A 427 0.45 9.96 25.98
C SER A 427 0.90 11.08 25.05
N ASN A 428 1.20 10.76 23.79
CA ASN A 428 1.68 11.73 22.80
C ASN A 428 0.53 12.54 22.18
N LEU A 429 -0.72 12.11 22.34
CA LEU A 429 -1.91 12.86 21.91
C LEU A 429 -2.19 13.99 22.91
N ALA A 430 -1.37 15.05 22.89
CA ALA A 430 -1.36 16.09 23.91
C ALA A 430 -2.69 16.88 24.04
N MET A 431 -3.46 16.93 22.95
CA MET A 431 -4.75 17.62 22.89
C MET A 431 -5.94 16.70 23.15
N LEU A 432 -5.71 15.42 23.49
CA LEU A 432 -6.76 14.43 23.71
C LEU A 432 -7.68 14.84 24.87
N GLN A 433 -8.97 14.92 24.58
CA GLN A 433 -10.05 15.27 25.52
C GLN A 433 -10.92 14.06 25.84
N SER A 434 -11.09 13.15 24.89
CA SER A 434 -11.91 11.95 25.07
C SER A 434 -11.16 10.71 24.59
N LEU A 435 -11.10 9.70 25.45
CA LEU A 435 -10.54 8.40 25.13
C LEU A 435 -11.54 7.31 25.52
N ASP A 436 -12.05 6.58 24.53
CA ASP A 436 -12.89 5.41 24.74
C ASP A 436 -12.17 4.14 24.27
N LEU A 437 -11.84 3.28 25.23
CA LEU A 437 -11.26 1.96 25.01
C LEU A 437 -12.18 0.85 25.53
N SER A 438 -13.46 1.16 25.77
CA SER A 438 -14.39 0.24 26.40
C SER A 438 -14.75 -0.96 25.51
N ASN A 439 -15.25 -2.02 26.13
CA ASN A 439 -15.70 -3.23 25.44
C ASN A 439 -14.60 -3.89 24.59
N ASN A 440 -13.42 -4.07 25.19
CA ASN A 440 -12.26 -4.70 24.57
C ASN A 440 -11.73 -5.84 25.45
N SER A 441 -10.57 -6.40 25.11
CA SER A 441 -9.88 -7.44 25.88
C SER A 441 -8.51 -6.94 26.38
N LEU A 442 -8.41 -5.65 26.71
CA LEU A 442 -7.18 -5.06 27.26
C LEU A 442 -6.88 -5.63 28.65
N THR A 443 -5.60 -5.88 28.92
CA THR A 443 -5.07 -6.48 30.14
C THR A 443 -4.04 -5.56 30.80
N GLY A 444 -3.58 -5.90 32.01
CA GLY A 444 -2.57 -5.12 32.73
C GLY A 444 -3.21 -4.00 33.56
N SER A 445 -2.36 -3.15 34.14
CA SER A 445 -2.80 -2.05 35.00
C SER A 445 -3.20 -0.81 34.20
N VAL A 446 -4.02 0.06 34.82
CA VAL A 446 -4.35 1.37 34.26
C VAL A 446 -3.10 2.27 34.35
N PRO A 447 -2.51 2.72 33.23
CA PRO A 447 -1.24 3.44 33.26
C PRO A 447 -1.34 4.84 33.90
N GLU A 448 -0.30 5.22 34.65
CA GLU A 448 -0.22 6.53 35.31
C GLU A 448 -0.19 7.71 34.32
N PHE A 449 0.32 7.52 33.10
CA PHE A 449 0.40 8.61 32.12
C PHE A 449 -0.98 9.18 31.75
N LEU A 450 -2.06 8.40 31.89
CA LEU A 450 -3.42 8.86 31.60
C LEU A 450 -3.85 10.00 32.53
N SER A 451 -3.33 10.06 33.76
CA SER A 451 -3.60 11.18 34.67
C SER A 451 -2.89 12.47 34.25
N LYS A 452 -1.79 12.33 33.51
CA LYS A 452 -0.90 13.42 33.08
C LYS A 452 -1.34 14.07 31.77
N LEU A 453 -2.35 13.51 31.08
CA LEU A 453 -2.95 14.14 29.92
C LEU A 453 -3.71 15.40 30.34
N PRO A 454 -3.29 16.61 29.91
CA PRO A 454 -3.74 17.87 30.48
C PRO A 454 -5.19 18.20 30.11
N ASN A 455 -5.64 17.75 28.93
CA ASN A 455 -6.94 18.09 28.37
C ASN A 455 -8.00 16.99 28.53
N LEU A 456 -7.63 15.83 29.08
CA LEU A 456 -8.50 14.66 29.15
C LEU A 456 -9.71 14.92 30.07
N LYS A 457 -10.92 14.81 29.53
CA LYS A 457 -12.20 15.02 30.24
C LYS A 457 -13.05 13.76 30.28
N VAL A 458 -12.86 12.83 29.35
CA VAL A 458 -13.58 11.56 29.30
C VAL A 458 -12.59 10.44 29.13
N LEU A 459 -12.64 9.46 30.04
CA LEU A 459 -11.87 8.23 29.99
C LEU A 459 -12.79 7.05 30.26
N ASN A 460 -13.05 6.26 29.23
CA ASN A 460 -13.89 5.07 29.32
C ASN A 460 -13.05 3.81 29.08
N LEU A 461 -12.93 2.98 30.12
CA LEU A 461 -12.19 1.73 30.17
C LEU A 461 -13.09 0.54 30.56
N GLU A 462 -14.41 0.72 30.52
CA GLU A 462 -15.36 -0.31 30.93
C GLU A 462 -15.23 -1.59 30.08
N ARG A 463 -15.64 -2.72 30.65
CA ARG A 463 -15.69 -4.01 29.93
C ARG A 463 -14.35 -4.39 29.29
N ASN A 464 -13.33 -4.49 30.13
CA ASN A 464 -12.00 -4.97 29.76
C ASN A 464 -11.53 -6.04 30.77
N LYS A 465 -10.24 -6.42 30.72
CA LYS A 465 -9.59 -7.36 31.65
C LYS A 465 -8.45 -6.68 32.41
N LEU A 466 -8.64 -5.39 32.72
CA LEU A 466 -7.67 -4.59 33.46
C LEU A 466 -7.61 -5.06 34.92
N ASN A 467 -6.44 -4.92 35.54
CA ASN A 467 -6.20 -5.38 36.91
C ASN A 467 -5.41 -4.35 37.74
N GLY A 468 -5.27 -4.63 39.04
CA GLY A 468 -4.55 -3.76 39.97
C GLY A 468 -5.39 -2.58 40.45
N SER A 469 -4.76 -1.45 40.76
CA SER A 469 -5.45 -0.25 41.25
C SER A 469 -5.50 0.86 40.20
N VAL A 470 -6.60 1.61 40.18
CA VAL A 470 -6.69 2.83 39.37
C VAL A 470 -5.77 3.90 39.99
N PRO A 471 -4.92 4.60 39.19
CA PRO A 471 -4.07 5.68 39.67
C PRO A 471 -4.83 6.72 40.50
N ALA A 472 -4.28 7.09 41.67
CA ALA A 472 -4.94 7.98 42.63
C ALA A 472 -5.32 9.34 42.02
N ASP A 473 -4.48 9.87 41.13
CA ASP A 473 -4.72 11.13 40.44
C ASP A 473 -5.94 11.06 39.52
N LEU A 474 -6.20 9.93 38.85
CA LEU A 474 -7.42 9.74 38.04
C LEU A 474 -8.66 9.72 38.92
N ILE A 475 -8.61 9.04 40.07
CA ILE A 475 -9.70 9.03 41.05
C ILE A 475 -9.96 10.44 41.60
N GLN A 476 -8.90 11.19 41.93
CA GLN A 476 -9.01 12.57 42.40
C GLN A 476 -9.61 13.50 41.34
N ARG A 477 -9.18 13.36 40.08
CA ARG A 477 -9.77 14.12 38.95
C ARG A 477 -11.24 13.77 38.73
N SER A 478 -11.60 12.50 38.93
CA SER A 478 -12.99 12.04 38.83
C SER A 478 -13.87 12.59 39.95
N THR A 479 -13.43 12.45 41.21
CA THR A 479 -14.16 12.96 42.39
C THR A 479 -14.32 14.48 42.40
N SER A 480 -13.37 15.22 41.82
CA SER A 480 -13.46 16.68 41.65
C SER A 480 -14.33 17.12 40.46
N GLY A 481 -14.82 16.19 39.63
CA GLY A 481 -15.66 16.47 38.46
C GLY A 481 -14.90 16.95 37.22
N SER A 482 -13.56 16.98 37.25
CA SER A 482 -12.72 17.38 36.12
C SER A 482 -12.53 16.28 35.07
N LEU A 483 -12.83 15.02 35.41
CA LEU A 483 -12.72 13.85 34.55
C LEU A 483 -13.95 12.94 34.73
N SER A 484 -14.64 12.61 33.64
CA SER A 484 -15.58 11.49 33.60
C SER A 484 -14.78 10.20 33.44
N LEU A 485 -14.76 9.38 34.49
CA LEU A 485 -13.99 8.14 34.56
C LEU A 485 -14.94 6.94 34.67
N SER A 486 -14.90 6.06 33.68
CA SER A 486 -15.69 4.83 33.64
C SER A 486 -14.76 3.62 33.59
N VAL A 487 -14.79 2.78 34.62
CA VAL A 487 -13.89 1.61 34.80
C VAL A 487 -14.63 0.34 35.21
N GLY A 488 -15.97 0.37 35.19
CA GLY A 488 -16.83 -0.76 35.53
C GLY A 488 -16.59 -2.01 34.68
N GLU A 489 -17.08 -3.15 35.17
CA GLU A 489 -17.01 -4.43 34.46
C GLU A 489 -15.56 -4.86 34.12
N ASN A 490 -14.62 -4.58 35.03
CA ASN A 490 -13.26 -5.13 35.08
C ASN A 490 -13.11 -5.93 36.39
N GLU A 491 -13.08 -7.27 36.33
CA GLU A 491 -13.19 -8.14 37.52
C GLU A 491 -12.07 -7.91 38.56
N ASP A 492 -10.83 -7.71 38.10
CA ASP A 492 -9.64 -7.61 38.95
C ASP A 492 -9.18 -6.16 39.21
N LEU A 493 -10.00 -5.16 38.84
CA LEU A 493 -9.63 -3.74 38.94
C LEU A 493 -10.24 -3.08 40.18
N CYS A 494 -9.37 -2.52 41.02
CA CYS A 494 -9.74 -1.83 42.25
C CYS A 494 -9.86 -0.30 42.00
N ALA A 495 -11.11 0.18 41.92
CA ALA A 495 -11.43 1.57 41.57
C ALA A 495 -11.59 2.54 42.77
N SER A 496 -11.28 2.11 44.00
CA SER A 496 -11.47 2.91 45.22
C SER A 496 -10.17 3.42 45.84
N ILE A 497 -10.22 4.55 46.55
CA ILE A 497 -9.06 5.10 47.29
C ILE A 497 -8.59 4.14 48.40
N SER A 498 -9.48 3.26 48.88
CA SER A 498 -9.20 2.29 49.94
C SER A 498 -8.27 1.13 49.53
N CYS A 499 -7.89 1.02 48.25
CA CYS A 499 -7.01 -0.05 47.76
C CYS A 499 -5.54 0.09 48.22
N LYS A 500 -5.17 1.14 48.98
CA LYS A 500 -3.89 1.21 49.69
C LYS A 500 -3.95 0.52 51.06
N LYS A 501 -4.09 -0.80 51.08
CA LYS A 501 -3.65 -1.63 52.21
C LYS A 501 -3.14 -2.95 51.68
N GLU A 502 -1.82 -3.10 51.75
CA GLU A 502 -0.99 -4.31 51.64
C GLU A 502 0.11 -4.23 50.55
N GLU A 503 1.01 -3.25 50.69
CA GLU A 503 2.41 -3.56 50.40
C GLU A 503 2.98 -4.30 51.62
N GLU A 504 3.00 -5.62 51.54
CA GLU A 504 3.72 -6.46 52.48
C GLU A 504 5.19 -6.06 52.52
N LYS A 505 5.63 -5.66 53.72
CA LYS A 505 7.04 -5.56 54.11
C LYS A 505 7.77 -6.89 53.85
N LYS A 506 8.35 -7.09 52.67
CA LYS A 506 9.45 -8.04 52.52
C LYS A 506 10.72 -7.41 53.09
N LYS A 507 11.05 -7.80 54.32
CA LYS A 507 12.37 -7.56 54.90
C LYS A 507 13.43 -8.22 54.01
N ASN A 508 14.34 -7.43 53.46
CA ASN A 508 15.56 -7.92 52.84
C ASN A 508 16.41 -8.68 53.87
N ILE A 509 16.50 -9.99 53.73
CA ILE A 509 17.57 -10.79 54.32
C ILE A 509 18.53 -11.14 53.18
N VAL A 510 19.70 -10.53 53.21
CA VAL A 510 20.84 -10.87 52.36
C VAL A 510 21.57 -12.04 53.02
N ILE A 511 21.61 -13.20 52.37
CA ILE A 511 22.55 -14.30 52.71
C ILE A 511 23.50 -14.44 51.51
N PRO A 512 24.82 -14.29 51.67
CA PRO A 512 25.77 -14.54 50.61
C PRO A 512 26.09 -16.04 50.57
N ILE A 513 25.92 -16.70 49.42
CA ILE A 513 26.51 -18.03 49.21
C ILE A 513 27.58 -17.90 48.13
N ILE A 514 28.82 -17.95 48.61
CA ILE A 514 30.04 -18.12 47.84
C ILE A 514 30.05 -19.53 47.25
N ALA A 515 30.56 -19.60 46.03
CA ALA A 515 30.76 -20.77 45.20
C ALA A 515 31.44 -21.96 45.90
N SER A 516 31.02 -23.18 45.52
CA SER A 516 31.98 -24.22 45.14
C SER A 516 31.31 -25.27 44.26
N ILE A 517 31.73 -25.24 43.00
CA ILE A 517 31.56 -26.26 41.98
C ILE A 517 32.51 -27.41 42.32
N GLY A 518 32.01 -28.65 42.36
CA GLY A 518 32.84 -29.85 42.40
C GLY A 518 32.26 -30.96 43.24
N GLY A 519 31.24 -31.66 42.74
CA GLY A 519 30.74 -32.85 43.44
C GLY A 519 29.53 -33.57 42.86
N PHE A 520 28.89 -33.04 41.80
CA PHE A 520 27.64 -33.64 41.29
C PHE A 520 27.78 -34.41 39.97
N SER A 521 28.94 -34.41 39.33
CA SER A 521 29.12 -35.04 38.01
C SER A 521 29.47 -36.54 38.07
N ILE A 522 29.66 -37.13 39.25
CA ILE A 522 30.07 -38.55 39.38
C ILE A 522 28.88 -39.47 39.73
N LEU A 523 27.79 -38.95 40.30
CA LEU A 523 26.66 -39.78 40.75
C LEU A 523 25.65 -40.10 39.64
N VAL A 524 25.58 -39.31 38.57
CA VAL A 524 24.60 -39.51 37.48
C VAL A 524 25.06 -40.59 36.49
N VAL A 525 26.37 -40.78 36.31
CA VAL A 525 26.91 -41.79 35.37
C VAL A 525 26.84 -43.21 35.95
N ALA A 526 26.97 -43.37 37.27
CA ALA A 526 26.87 -44.68 37.92
C ALA A 526 25.44 -45.25 37.94
N ALA A 527 24.41 -44.40 38.04
CA ALA A 527 23.02 -44.82 38.08
C ALA A 527 22.50 -45.33 36.71
N VAL A 528 23.01 -44.77 35.61
CA VAL A 528 22.60 -45.15 34.24
C VAL A 528 23.24 -46.48 33.81
N ALA A 529 24.46 -46.79 34.27
CA ALA A 529 25.14 -48.05 33.97
C ALA A 529 24.48 -49.27 34.66
N VAL A 530 23.95 -49.09 35.87
CA VAL A 530 23.24 -50.16 36.60
C VAL A 530 21.84 -50.41 36.02
N PHE A 531 21.17 -49.37 35.52
CA PHE A 531 19.82 -49.49 34.98
C PHE A 531 19.78 -50.17 33.59
N MET A 532 20.84 -50.07 32.80
CA MET A 532 20.93 -50.76 31.49
C MET A 532 21.40 -52.22 31.59
N GLY A 533 21.97 -52.64 32.73
CA GLY A 533 22.44 -54.02 32.94
C GLY A 533 21.37 -55.04 33.33
N LEU A 534 20.23 -54.59 33.86
CA LEU A 534 19.22 -55.49 34.47
C LEU A 534 17.98 -55.78 33.60
N LYS A 535 17.93 -55.29 32.36
CA LYS A 535 16.81 -55.57 31.44
C LYS A 535 17.23 -56.32 30.18
N ARG A 536 17.83 -57.50 30.36
CA ARG A 536 17.88 -58.56 29.33
C ARG A 536 17.60 -59.92 29.97
N GLY A 537 16.35 -60.39 29.86
CA GLY A 537 16.04 -61.79 30.17
C GLY A 537 14.57 -62.13 30.39
N ARG A 538 13.98 -62.80 29.38
CA ARG A 538 12.91 -63.82 29.42
C ARG A 538 11.43 -63.43 29.24
N LYS A 539 10.76 -64.39 28.57
CA LYS A 539 9.45 -64.43 27.91
C LYS A 539 8.38 -65.14 28.78
N GLN A 540 7.12 -64.89 28.40
CA GLN A 540 5.90 -65.75 28.42
C GLN A 540 5.11 -66.03 29.73
N GLY A 541 3.77 -65.89 29.64
CA GLY A 541 2.76 -66.50 30.54
C GLY A 541 1.45 -65.68 30.68
N VAL A 542 0.29 -66.29 30.42
CA VAL A 542 -1.12 -65.80 30.42
C VAL A 542 -1.93 -66.74 31.37
N PRO A 543 -3.23 -66.56 31.79
CA PRO A 543 -4.15 -65.45 32.17
C PRO A 543 -4.82 -65.62 33.59
N GLN A 544 -5.62 -64.65 34.08
CA GLN A 544 -7.05 -64.80 34.51
C GLN A 544 -7.67 -63.55 35.20
N GLN A 545 -8.96 -63.35 34.88
CA GLN A 545 -10.00 -62.29 35.16
C GLN A 545 -10.54 -62.25 36.62
N PRO A 546 -11.54 -61.41 37.06
CA PRO A 546 -12.58 -60.63 36.32
C PRO A 546 -13.00 -59.21 36.85
N ASN A 547 -13.79 -58.50 36.00
CA ASN A 547 -14.85 -57.49 36.27
C ASN A 547 -14.53 -56.25 37.13
N ASN A 548 -15.02 -55.04 36.89
CA ASN A 548 -16.10 -54.48 36.08
C ASN A 548 -15.92 -52.94 36.04
N GLN A 549 -16.63 -52.27 35.12
CA GLN A 549 -16.77 -50.80 34.96
C GLN A 549 -15.62 -50.10 34.22
N ILE A 550 -15.78 -49.95 32.90
CA ILE A 550 -15.09 -48.91 32.13
C ILE A 550 -16.06 -47.73 32.08
N ASP A 551 -15.75 -46.75 32.91
CA ASP A 551 -16.32 -45.42 32.88
C ASP A 551 -15.43 -44.52 32.00
N SER A 552 -16.07 -43.56 31.34
CA SER A 552 -15.51 -42.37 30.66
C SER A 552 -14.75 -42.54 29.33
N PHE A 553 -15.51 -42.36 28.24
CA PHE A 553 -15.05 -41.74 26.99
C PHE A 553 -14.56 -40.30 27.29
N GLU A 554 -13.25 -40.10 27.43
CA GLU A 554 -12.62 -38.80 27.23
C GLU A 554 -11.52 -38.92 26.17
N SER A 555 -11.85 -38.46 24.96
CA SER A 555 -10.95 -38.38 23.81
C SER A 555 -9.89 -37.28 24.07
N LYS A 556 -8.69 -37.67 24.49
CA LYS A 556 -7.48 -36.84 24.34
C LYS A 556 -6.97 -37.01 22.91
N LYS A 557 -7.29 -36.05 22.03
CA LYS A 557 -6.80 -35.98 20.64
C LYS A 557 -5.26 -36.06 20.61
N ARG A 558 -4.70 -36.99 19.83
CA ARG A 558 -3.29 -37.42 19.86
C ARG A 558 -2.40 -36.49 19.03
N GLN A 559 -1.25 -36.08 19.58
CA GLN A 559 -0.15 -35.51 18.79
C GLN A 559 0.66 -36.66 18.18
N PHE A 560 0.87 -36.61 16.87
CA PHE A 560 1.62 -37.60 16.09
C PHE A 560 3.02 -37.07 15.73
N THR A 561 3.99 -37.96 15.57
CA THR A 561 5.31 -37.61 15.03
C THR A 561 5.29 -37.62 13.50
N TYR A 562 6.29 -37.04 12.84
CA TYR A 562 6.35 -37.10 11.38
C TYR A 562 6.54 -38.55 10.88
N SER A 563 7.22 -39.38 11.66
CA SER A 563 7.34 -40.82 11.38
C SER A 563 6.00 -41.55 11.42
N ASP A 564 5.08 -41.14 12.31
CA ASP A 564 3.72 -41.67 12.33
C ASP A 564 2.95 -41.21 11.09
N VAL A 565 3.10 -39.95 10.67
CA VAL A 565 2.47 -39.43 9.44
C VAL A 565 2.91 -40.20 8.21
N LEU A 566 4.20 -40.53 8.11
CA LEU A 566 4.72 -41.39 7.04
C LEU A 566 4.10 -42.79 7.08
N ARG A 567 3.91 -43.39 8.25
CA ARG A 567 3.22 -44.68 8.39
C ARG A 567 1.74 -44.58 8.01
N ILE A 568 1.04 -43.55 8.48
CA ILE A 568 -0.39 -43.31 8.22
C ILE A 568 -0.65 -43.16 6.72
N THR A 569 0.22 -42.45 6.02
CA THR A 569 0.09 -42.15 4.58
C THR A 569 0.81 -43.16 3.67
N ASN A 570 1.39 -44.23 4.24
CA ASN A 570 2.25 -45.18 3.52
C ASN A 570 3.32 -44.47 2.64
N ASN A 571 4.12 -43.61 3.27
CA ASN A 571 5.13 -42.75 2.62
C ASN A 571 4.54 -41.86 1.51
N PHE A 572 3.34 -41.33 1.70
CA PHE A 572 2.61 -40.51 0.72
C PHE A 572 2.37 -41.19 -0.64
N GLN A 573 2.47 -42.53 -0.70
CA GLN A 573 2.14 -43.30 -1.91
C GLN A 573 0.62 -43.44 -2.12
N THR A 574 -0.18 -43.06 -1.13
CA THR A 574 -1.64 -43.09 -1.18
C THR A 574 -2.21 -42.00 -2.10
N LYS A 575 -3.45 -42.21 -2.57
CA LYS A 575 -4.16 -41.28 -3.45
C LYS A 575 -4.23 -39.89 -2.83
N VAL A 576 -3.84 -38.87 -3.61
CA VAL A 576 -4.05 -37.46 -3.26
C VAL A 576 -5.55 -37.17 -3.36
N LEU A 577 -6.14 -36.73 -2.26
CA LEU A 577 -7.57 -36.42 -2.16
C LEU A 577 -7.88 -35.00 -2.64
N GLY A 578 -6.90 -34.08 -2.55
CA GLY A 578 -7.06 -32.69 -3.01
C GLY A 578 -5.77 -31.89 -2.90
N ARG A 579 -5.71 -30.76 -3.63
CA ARG A 579 -4.59 -29.82 -3.62
C ARG A 579 -5.11 -28.39 -3.61
N GLY A 580 -4.72 -27.59 -2.62
CA GLY A 580 -5.10 -26.18 -2.50
C GLY A 580 -3.94 -25.29 -2.06
N GLY A 581 -4.21 -24.01 -1.81
CA GLY A 581 -3.20 -23.01 -1.42
C GLY A 581 -2.44 -23.33 -0.12
N PHE A 582 -2.99 -24.21 0.72
CA PHE A 582 -2.43 -24.58 2.02
C PHE A 582 -1.69 -25.93 2.03
N GLY A 583 -1.65 -26.62 0.89
CA GLY A 583 -0.90 -27.87 0.71
C GLY A 583 -1.72 -29.02 0.12
N LYS A 584 -1.17 -30.23 0.24
CA LYS A 584 -1.76 -31.46 -0.34
C LYS A 584 -2.43 -32.30 0.73
N VAL A 585 -3.58 -32.89 0.39
CA VAL A 585 -4.31 -33.81 1.27
C VAL A 585 -4.13 -35.24 0.76
N TYR A 586 -3.68 -36.14 1.63
CA TYR A 586 -3.45 -37.55 1.34
C TYR A 586 -4.44 -38.43 2.10
N HIS A 587 -4.81 -39.56 1.52
CA HIS A 587 -5.56 -40.60 2.24
C HIS A 587 -4.62 -41.39 3.16
N GLY A 588 -5.11 -41.86 4.29
CA GLY A 588 -4.32 -42.67 5.22
C GLY A 588 -5.15 -43.47 6.21
N TYR A 589 -4.47 -44.21 7.09
CA TYR A 589 -5.10 -45.04 8.13
C TYR A 589 -4.47 -44.83 9.50
N VAL A 590 -5.30 -44.67 10.53
CA VAL A 590 -4.92 -44.67 11.95
C VAL A 590 -5.73 -45.76 12.64
N ASP A 591 -5.07 -46.79 13.19
CA ASP A 591 -5.73 -47.89 13.92
C ASP A 591 -6.95 -48.46 13.14
N ASP A 592 -6.76 -48.78 11.85
CA ASP A 592 -7.77 -49.25 10.88
C ASP A 592 -8.89 -48.25 10.51
N THR A 593 -8.83 -47.01 11.01
CA THR A 593 -9.76 -45.93 10.68
C THR A 593 -9.21 -45.09 9.52
N GLN A 594 -10.04 -44.84 8.50
CA GLN A 594 -9.65 -43.99 7.36
C GLN A 594 -9.55 -42.52 7.78
N VAL A 595 -8.46 -41.86 7.40
CA VAL A 595 -8.19 -40.46 7.71
C VAL A 595 -7.75 -39.67 6.47
N ALA A 596 -7.95 -38.36 6.52
CA ALA A 596 -7.42 -37.41 5.55
C ALA A 596 -6.27 -36.60 6.18
N VAL A 597 -5.07 -36.69 5.61
CA VAL A 597 -3.84 -36.06 6.11
C VAL A 597 -3.50 -34.85 5.24
N LYS A 598 -3.72 -33.65 5.77
CA LYS A 598 -3.39 -32.38 5.13
C LYS A 598 -1.98 -31.95 5.52
N MET A 599 -1.04 -32.01 4.58
CA MET A 599 0.33 -31.53 4.76
C MET A 599 0.42 -30.04 4.48
N LEU A 600 1.01 -29.26 5.38
CA LEU A 600 1.22 -27.83 5.14
C LEU A 600 2.40 -27.56 4.20
N SER A 601 2.22 -26.59 3.30
CA SER A 601 3.27 -26.17 2.38
C SER A 601 4.18 -25.10 2.99
N PRO A 602 5.52 -25.26 2.93
CA PRO A 602 6.49 -24.26 3.42
C PRO A 602 6.44 -22.91 2.72
N THR A 603 5.84 -22.82 1.52
CA THR A 603 5.80 -21.59 0.71
C THR A 603 4.67 -20.62 1.11
N SER A 604 3.88 -20.97 2.12
CA SER A 604 2.83 -20.10 2.66
C SER A 604 3.41 -19.23 3.78
N GLY A 605 3.66 -17.94 3.52
CA GLY A 605 4.25 -17.01 4.49
C GLY A 605 3.44 -16.83 5.80
N GLN A 606 2.21 -17.36 5.87
CA GLN A 606 1.32 -17.37 7.04
C GLN A 606 1.08 -18.79 7.63
N GLY A 607 1.65 -19.84 7.05
CA GLY A 607 1.24 -21.24 7.30
C GLY A 607 1.40 -21.72 8.74
N TYR A 608 2.45 -21.30 9.46
CA TYR A 608 2.68 -21.72 10.84
C TYR A 608 1.66 -21.13 11.83
N GLN A 609 1.35 -19.83 11.70
CA GLN A 609 0.37 -19.17 12.58
C GLN A 609 -1.05 -19.70 12.31
N GLN A 610 -1.41 -19.91 11.05
CA GLN A 610 -2.69 -20.50 10.66
C GLN A 610 -2.82 -21.95 11.11
N PHE A 611 -1.76 -22.77 10.99
CA PHE A 611 -1.74 -24.12 11.53
C PHE A 611 -1.96 -24.15 13.04
N GLN A 612 -1.26 -23.30 13.80
CA GLN A 612 -1.45 -23.22 15.24
C GLN A 612 -2.86 -22.78 15.63
N ALA A 613 -3.47 -21.85 14.87
CA ALA A 613 -4.86 -21.44 15.07
C ALA A 613 -5.82 -22.59 14.79
N GLU A 614 -5.66 -23.26 13.64
CA GLU A 614 -6.50 -24.38 13.22
C GLU A 614 -6.42 -25.56 14.21
N VAL A 615 -5.23 -25.93 14.68
CA VAL A 615 -5.05 -26.94 15.74
C VAL A 615 -5.73 -26.52 17.05
N LYS A 616 -5.47 -25.29 17.54
CA LYS A 616 -6.04 -24.80 18.81
C LYS A 616 -7.57 -24.75 18.79
N LEU A 617 -8.16 -24.42 17.64
CA LEU A 617 -9.62 -24.37 17.43
C LEU A 617 -10.20 -25.77 17.32
N LEU A 618 -9.71 -26.59 16.40
CA LEU A 618 -10.28 -27.90 16.08
C LEU A 618 -10.09 -28.94 17.19
N ILE A 619 -9.14 -28.74 18.11
CA ILE A 619 -9.05 -29.57 19.32
C ILE A 619 -10.32 -29.42 20.17
N ARG A 620 -10.92 -28.23 20.21
CA ARG A 620 -12.02 -27.89 21.13
C ARG A 620 -13.41 -28.02 20.49
N VAL A 621 -13.48 -27.93 19.16
CA VAL A 621 -14.73 -28.00 18.39
C VAL A 621 -15.21 -29.45 18.24
N HIS A 622 -16.47 -29.70 18.57
CA HIS A 622 -17.14 -30.98 18.38
C HIS A 622 -18.61 -30.74 18.01
N HIS A 623 -18.94 -30.90 16.73
CA HIS A 623 -20.31 -30.74 16.23
C HIS A 623 -20.60 -31.78 15.15
N ARG A 624 -21.85 -32.24 15.04
CA ARG A 624 -22.25 -33.28 14.09
C ARG A 624 -22.02 -32.88 12.63
N ASN A 625 -22.09 -31.58 12.33
CA ASN A 625 -21.93 -31.03 10.97
C ASN A 625 -20.53 -30.40 10.74
N LEU A 626 -19.53 -30.73 11.57
CA LEU A 626 -18.15 -30.28 11.40
C LEU A 626 -17.22 -31.50 11.38
N THR A 627 -16.28 -31.52 10.44
CA THR A 627 -15.30 -32.59 10.33
C THR A 627 -14.42 -32.63 11.58
N SER A 628 -14.35 -33.80 12.21
CA SER A 628 -13.58 -33.99 13.43
C SER A 628 -12.07 -34.09 13.16
N LEU A 629 -11.27 -33.41 13.99
CA LEU A 629 -9.82 -33.55 14.01
C LEU A 629 -9.43 -34.78 14.84
N VAL A 630 -8.79 -35.75 14.19
CA VAL A 630 -8.25 -36.98 14.80
C VAL A 630 -6.92 -36.70 15.50
N GLY A 631 -6.08 -35.84 14.92
CA GLY A 631 -4.84 -35.40 15.53
C GLY A 631 -4.02 -34.46 14.65
N TYR A 632 -2.82 -34.12 15.11
CA TYR A 632 -1.92 -33.23 14.39
C TYR A 632 -0.45 -33.64 14.57
N CYS A 633 0.40 -33.24 13.62
CA CYS A 633 1.85 -33.36 13.69
C CYS A 633 2.48 -31.96 13.64
N ASN A 634 3.39 -31.67 14.55
CA ASN A 634 4.09 -30.39 14.62
C ASN A 634 5.60 -30.62 14.86
N GLU A 635 6.33 -30.94 13.79
CA GLU A 635 7.78 -31.17 13.83
C GLU A 635 8.51 -30.27 12.82
N GLY A 636 8.75 -29.01 13.21
CA GLY A 636 9.49 -28.04 12.40
C GLY A 636 8.78 -27.71 11.09
N THR A 637 9.41 -28.01 9.95
CA THR A 637 8.82 -27.82 8.62
C THR A 637 7.80 -28.90 8.24
N ASN A 638 7.69 -29.97 9.04
CA ASN A 638 6.79 -31.10 8.80
C ASN A 638 5.53 -30.99 9.67
N MET A 639 4.59 -30.15 9.24
CA MET A 639 3.31 -29.95 9.91
C MET A 639 2.17 -30.63 9.15
N ALA A 640 1.30 -31.32 9.88
CA ALA A 640 0.15 -32.01 9.30
C ALA A 640 -1.08 -31.95 10.20
N LEU A 641 -2.26 -31.87 9.59
CA LEU A 641 -3.56 -32.03 10.23
C LEU A 641 -4.18 -33.34 9.77
N ILE A 642 -4.71 -34.13 10.70
CA ILE A 642 -5.29 -35.45 10.44
C ILE A 642 -6.77 -35.40 10.80
N TYR A 643 -7.62 -35.46 9.79
CA TYR A 643 -9.07 -35.42 9.90
C TYR A 643 -9.67 -36.80 9.69
N GLU A 644 -10.92 -36.98 10.11
CA GLU A 644 -11.73 -38.09 9.62
C GLU A 644 -11.88 -38.03 8.10
N PHE A 645 -11.92 -39.19 7.46
CA PHE A 645 -12.05 -39.26 6.00
C PHE A 645 -13.51 -39.09 5.57
N MET A 646 -13.75 -38.12 4.67
CA MET A 646 -15.05 -37.87 4.06
C MET A 646 -15.22 -38.73 2.80
N ALA A 647 -15.81 -39.92 2.95
CA ALA A 647 -15.91 -40.91 1.87
C ALA A 647 -16.74 -40.46 0.65
N ASN A 648 -17.66 -39.51 0.83
CA ASN A 648 -18.52 -39.01 -0.23
C ASN A 648 -17.90 -37.88 -1.06
N GLY A 649 -16.67 -37.43 -0.81
CA GLY A 649 -16.05 -36.36 -1.59
C GLY A 649 -16.65 -34.96 -1.33
N ASP A 650 -16.28 -33.98 -2.16
CA ASP A 650 -16.71 -32.59 -2.02
C ASP A 650 -18.07 -32.29 -2.69
N LEU A 651 -18.77 -31.29 -2.15
CA LEU A 651 -20.09 -30.89 -2.62
C LEU A 651 -20.09 -30.39 -4.07
N GLU A 652 -19.02 -29.74 -4.50
CA GLU A 652 -18.90 -29.19 -5.87
C GLU A 652 -19.02 -30.29 -6.92
N SER A 653 -18.35 -31.43 -6.70
CA SER A 653 -18.42 -32.61 -7.55
C SER A 653 -19.85 -33.17 -7.67
N HIS A 654 -20.60 -33.21 -6.56
CA HIS A 654 -22.01 -33.64 -6.55
C HIS A 654 -22.97 -32.65 -7.21
N LEU A 655 -22.65 -31.36 -7.19
CA LEU A 655 -23.47 -30.31 -7.82
C LEU A 655 -23.23 -30.23 -9.33
N ARG A 656 -21.99 -30.46 -9.77
CA ARG A 656 -21.57 -30.41 -11.19
C ARG A 656 -21.81 -31.73 -11.94
N GLY A 657 -22.00 -32.84 -11.22
CA GLY A 657 -22.26 -34.15 -11.82
C GLY A 657 -21.04 -34.75 -12.51
N GLU A 658 -19.84 -34.43 -12.02
CA GLU A 658 -18.56 -34.84 -12.65
C GLU A 658 -18.24 -36.32 -12.45
N ASP A 659 -18.84 -36.98 -11.44
CA ASP A 659 -18.70 -38.43 -11.21
C ASP A 659 -19.93 -39.18 -11.76
N SER A 660 -19.71 -40.09 -12.71
CA SER A 660 -20.76 -40.91 -13.36
C SER A 660 -21.51 -41.87 -12.41
N ASN A 661 -21.08 -41.98 -11.15
CA ASN A 661 -21.68 -42.78 -10.09
C ASN A 661 -22.28 -41.95 -8.94
N ALA A 662 -22.17 -40.61 -8.97
CA ALA A 662 -22.71 -39.74 -7.94
C ALA A 662 -24.19 -39.44 -8.22
N ASN A 663 -25.07 -39.88 -7.32
CA ASN A 663 -26.50 -39.54 -7.41
C ASN A 663 -26.65 -38.01 -7.35
N VAL A 664 -27.21 -37.40 -8.40
CA VAL A 664 -27.47 -35.96 -8.45
C VAL A 664 -28.32 -35.56 -7.25
N LEU A 665 -27.81 -34.61 -6.45
CA LEU A 665 -28.50 -34.15 -5.24
C LEU A 665 -29.88 -33.58 -5.56
N THR A 666 -30.91 -34.16 -4.95
CA THR A 666 -32.29 -33.66 -5.01
C THR A 666 -32.38 -32.27 -4.38
N TRP A 667 -33.41 -31.51 -4.72
CA TRP A 667 -33.66 -30.21 -4.08
C TRP A 667 -33.82 -30.31 -2.57
N GLU A 668 -34.51 -31.35 -2.10
CA GLU A 668 -34.63 -31.65 -0.67
C GLU A 668 -33.25 -31.92 -0.03
N GLY A 669 -32.39 -32.72 -0.69
CA GLY A 669 -31.03 -32.96 -0.22
C GLY A 669 -30.17 -31.70 -0.18
N ARG A 670 -30.30 -30.81 -1.17
CA ARG A 670 -29.60 -29.51 -1.20
C ARG A 670 -30.04 -28.60 -0.07
N LEU A 671 -31.35 -28.55 0.19
CA LEU A 671 -31.91 -27.76 1.30
C LEU A 671 -31.41 -28.30 2.64
N GLN A 672 -31.38 -29.62 2.82
CA GLN A 672 -30.86 -30.24 4.03
C GLN A 672 -29.37 -29.91 4.24
N ILE A 673 -28.55 -29.96 3.18
CA ILE A 673 -27.13 -29.58 3.26
C ILE A 673 -26.98 -28.11 3.69
N ALA A 674 -27.80 -27.21 3.15
CA ALA A 674 -27.79 -25.80 3.54
C ALA A 674 -28.19 -25.60 5.00
N THR A 675 -29.21 -26.32 5.48
CA THR A 675 -29.64 -26.30 6.88
C THR A 675 -28.55 -26.84 7.81
N ASP A 676 -27.94 -27.98 7.47
CA ASP A 676 -26.87 -28.61 8.25
C ASP A 676 -25.61 -27.73 8.32
N ALA A 677 -25.26 -27.05 7.22
CA ALA A 677 -24.17 -26.08 7.19
C ALA A 677 -24.47 -24.86 8.08
N ALA A 678 -25.69 -24.34 8.02
CA ALA A 678 -26.12 -23.22 8.87
C ALA A 678 -26.07 -23.58 10.36
N GLN A 679 -26.47 -24.80 10.74
CA GLN A 679 -26.35 -25.31 12.11
C GLN A 679 -24.88 -25.44 12.55
N GLY A 680 -24.00 -25.90 11.67
CA GLY A 680 -22.56 -25.93 11.92
C GLY A 680 -21.98 -24.54 12.17
N PHE A 681 -22.40 -23.54 11.40
CA PHE A 681 -21.97 -22.15 11.58
C PHE A 681 -22.54 -21.51 12.84
N GLU A 682 -23.82 -21.74 13.15
CA GLU A 682 -24.45 -21.30 14.39
C GLU A 682 -23.68 -21.81 15.61
N TYR A 683 -23.29 -23.09 15.61
CA TYR A 683 -22.49 -23.68 16.67
C TYR A 683 -21.12 -22.99 16.83
N LEU A 684 -20.43 -22.71 15.72
CA LEU A 684 -19.14 -22.01 15.74
C LEU A 684 -19.26 -20.57 16.25
N HIS A 685 -20.32 -19.86 15.86
CA HIS A 685 -20.51 -18.44 16.19
C HIS A 685 -21.08 -18.20 17.58
N TYR A 686 -21.99 -19.05 18.05
CA TYR A 686 -22.75 -18.79 19.27
C TYR A 686 -22.50 -19.80 20.39
N CYS A 687 -22.15 -21.06 20.06
CA CYS A 687 -21.98 -22.10 21.07
C CYS A 687 -20.51 -22.28 21.50
N CYS A 688 -19.54 -21.96 20.64
CA CYS A 688 -18.12 -22.02 20.99
C CYS A 688 -17.70 -20.81 21.83
N LYS A 689 -16.85 -21.02 22.84
CA LYS A 689 -16.25 -19.96 23.68
C LYS A 689 -14.72 -20.03 23.65
N PRO A 690 -14.02 -19.03 23.09
CA PRO A 690 -14.57 -17.86 22.40
C PRO A 690 -15.30 -18.23 21.08
N PRO A 691 -16.20 -17.38 20.57
CA PRO A 691 -16.80 -17.51 19.26
C PRO A 691 -15.75 -17.71 18.16
N ILE A 692 -15.98 -18.65 17.26
CA ILE A 692 -15.06 -18.98 16.17
C ILE A 692 -15.60 -18.34 14.89
N ILE A 693 -15.02 -17.20 14.51
CA ILE A 693 -15.35 -16.52 13.26
C ILE A 693 -14.46 -17.08 12.15
N HIS A 694 -15.07 -17.74 11.17
CA HIS A 694 -14.39 -18.27 10.01
C HIS A 694 -14.46 -17.26 8.84
N LYS A 695 -13.39 -17.14 8.06
CA LYS A 695 -13.42 -16.46 6.75
C LYS A 695 -13.81 -17.51 5.71
N MET A 696 -14.93 -17.32 5.00
CA MET A 696 -15.32 -18.17 3.88
C MET A 696 -14.47 -17.89 2.65
#